data_AF-A0A7C6V0K3-F1
#
_entry.id   AF-A0A7C6V0K3-F1
#
_cell.length_a   1.000
_cell.length_b   1.000
_cell.length_c   1.000
_cell.angle_alpha   90.00
_cell.angle_beta   90.00
_cell.angle_gamma   90.00
#
_symmetry.space_group_name_H-M   'P 1'
#
loop_
_entity.id
_entity.type
_entity.pdbx_description
1 polymer ?
#
loop_
_entity_poly.entity_id
_entity_poly.type
_entity_poly.pdbx_seq_one_letter_code
_entity_poly.pdbx_strand_id
1 'polypeptide(L)'
;MDWDEARDKAVLWMIRRGWKSKLAKKKGFEQSLFEHTLLQLDVLLSLFPLLQRKEAFGLSEEEAKVLWAATLAHDVGKETDAWQAYILGQKPAVGHCIPELAREALKGLMEEYGWGEATMPEAISGVLLHMKDSRTPTMVLSRAIAGHSLARWKMLAEITDAIDNLASANGLFAGLASLERGTLGPHLKTTYHQVVLRGVSTVLLHKAAVDAFMEAGWLPLVHYPNGTIYAAGAQTNIPIPDRGSILQRLAREVEKAMGSDFAQRVVGNPVASMVPKPDLFDYREMREYLRVAADRVSAKTFRKKKMAARQAVFDRYLVALCQKEGRCQCPRECQKRRKCGRPDGLLNNPDLDYQSDRLSRAHPEMVVFKLFKTVFSEKVIDYCKFVLPPATLEELNKKYADKEGNERVTERYEKEVERAQRRIYEDLIETVKTTYDKRFGQGAFELLRKTSTLQPHQDMAYSVDLFWALPYSHLMPGGDDTPIEVLPDDKRLELLVNTLAEIADEAFSILNEENRPKRIRAERVAESFLQDLVFPAEQVSFEELVSEQIEAYRATKPVARKAEGQHLCPICNRPFTGGTNARANFLNNPESHTNRAPSHGRPGYIVICDACKFERFLQQQILEDKPAQMMVLIPRMNIGYRSGEVFKSKALQIWNLIAATMSEDNPDPHERISFSLTGEIARRLPEKDMELITPEELVQAFTYKTGADKAKEYRRQLKALLNESIGDGLAEWNEYFETDFRSEEDFLNGVTNLSISDPTGALREIRAKAYKLVPQMRFICETPHLILIPIRNPIAIEKDSEVNAAIRELFAMLIVGMALDCSVAVIRDGEELSLTGGEGIARVPPVPALRELVGREWLGLDEAQRWVRAIAAAAQVAYVADYPERSNLYQILSSPTPGHILRRIEMKSESGYVPPVYFSYLEAIKEVLS
;
A
#
# COMPACT_ATOMS: atom_id res chain seq x y z
N MET A 1 27.98 -22.32 -22.34
CA MET A 1 28.02 -20.88 -22.07
C MET A 1 27.22 -20.52 -20.82
N ASP A 2 27.74 -19.63 -19.97
CA ASP A 2 26.93 -18.95 -18.95
C ASP A 2 26.24 -17.73 -19.59
N TRP A 3 24.94 -17.83 -19.80
CA TRP A 3 24.18 -16.78 -20.45
C TRP A 3 23.81 -15.62 -19.52
N ASP A 4 23.87 -15.82 -18.21
CA ASP A 4 23.64 -14.76 -17.24
C ASP A 4 24.85 -13.82 -17.18
N GLU A 5 26.07 -14.38 -17.20
CA GLU A 5 27.29 -13.57 -17.38
C GLU A 5 27.27 -12.82 -18.73
N ALA A 6 26.77 -13.44 -19.80
CA ALA A 6 26.67 -12.80 -21.11
C ALA A 6 25.68 -11.62 -21.10
N ARG A 7 24.58 -11.73 -20.34
CA ARG A 7 23.60 -10.67 -20.13
C ARG A 7 24.21 -9.49 -19.39
N ASP A 8 24.99 -9.74 -18.33
CA ASP A 8 25.61 -8.66 -17.56
C ASP A 8 26.64 -7.88 -18.40
N LYS A 9 27.43 -8.57 -19.23
CA LYS A 9 28.31 -7.92 -20.22
C LYS A 9 27.52 -7.11 -21.25
N ALA A 10 26.37 -7.62 -21.73
CA ALA A 10 25.50 -6.88 -22.64
C ALA A 10 24.99 -5.58 -22.00
N VAL A 11 24.55 -5.63 -20.74
CA VAL A 11 24.09 -4.47 -19.98
C VAL A 11 25.18 -3.40 -19.90
N LEU A 12 26.41 -3.80 -19.52
CA LEU A 12 27.54 -2.87 -19.45
C LEU A 12 27.88 -2.28 -20.83
N TRP A 13 27.84 -3.09 -21.88
CA TRP A 13 28.07 -2.64 -23.25
C TRP A 13 27.04 -1.60 -23.70
N MET A 14 25.74 -1.83 -23.45
CA MET A 14 24.68 -0.87 -23.78
C MET A 14 24.77 0.42 -22.95
N ILE A 15 25.12 0.32 -21.67
CA ILE A 15 25.34 1.49 -20.79
C ILE A 15 26.49 2.37 -21.32
N ARG A 16 27.62 1.78 -21.72
CA ARG A 16 28.76 2.53 -22.28
C ARG A 16 28.40 3.30 -23.55
N ARG A 17 27.35 2.88 -24.26
CA ARG A 17 26.83 3.54 -25.47
C ARG A 17 25.71 4.57 -25.18
N GLY A 18 25.35 4.76 -23.92
CA GLY A 18 24.30 5.71 -23.50
C GLY A 18 22.89 5.31 -23.92
N TRP A 19 22.63 4.01 -24.12
CA TRP A 19 21.37 3.52 -24.69
C TRP A 19 20.13 3.73 -23.81
N LYS A 20 20.31 3.99 -22.51
CA LYS A 20 19.21 4.30 -21.59
C LYS A 20 18.56 5.66 -21.88
N SER A 21 19.35 6.64 -22.29
CA SER A 21 18.88 7.97 -22.71
C SER A 21 18.37 8.05 -24.16
N LYS A 22 18.60 7.00 -24.97
CA LYS A 22 18.27 6.96 -26.41
C LYS A 22 16.94 6.25 -26.60
N LEU A 23 16.02 6.84 -27.35
CA LEU A 23 14.73 6.23 -27.63
C LEU A 23 14.89 5.06 -28.60
N ALA A 24 14.05 4.02 -28.47
CA ALA A 24 13.85 2.99 -29.49
C ALA A 24 12.43 3.03 -30.06
N LYS A 25 11.43 3.41 -29.26
CA LYS A 25 10.01 3.51 -29.64
C LYS A 25 9.39 4.77 -29.01
N LYS A 26 8.48 5.44 -29.74
CA LYS A 26 7.71 6.63 -29.31
C LYS A 26 6.24 6.62 -29.77
N LYS A 27 5.81 5.60 -30.53
CA LYS A 27 4.45 5.54 -31.12
C LYS A 27 3.52 4.71 -30.24
N GLY A 28 2.75 5.38 -29.39
CA GLY A 28 1.80 4.76 -28.46
C GLY A 28 2.41 4.40 -27.10
N PHE A 29 3.74 4.34 -27.00
CA PHE A 29 4.51 4.20 -25.77
C PHE A 29 5.96 4.63 -26.00
N GLU A 30 6.68 4.88 -24.91
CA GLU A 30 8.10 5.20 -24.94
C GLU A 30 8.93 4.08 -24.30
N GLN A 31 9.99 3.69 -25.01
CA GLN A 31 10.94 2.71 -24.54
C GLN A 31 12.33 3.14 -24.97
N SER A 32 13.28 3.09 -24.05
CA SER A 32 14.69 3.32 -24.38
C SER A 32 15.24 2.15 -25.20
N LEU A 33 16.33 2.40 -25.92
CA LEU A 33 17.05 1.37 -26.64
C LEU A 33 17.59 0.29 -25.69
N PHE A 34 18.02 0.70 -24.50
CA PHE A 34 18.44 -0.21 -23.44
C PHE A 34 17.31 -1.19 -23.02
N GLU A 35 16.15 -0.68 -22.65
CA GLU A 35 15.03 -1.52 -22.20
C GLU A 35 14.52 -2.45 -23.29
N HIS A 36 14.42 -1.92 -24.51
CA HIS A 36 13.92 -2.66 -25.66
C HIS A 36 14.80 -3.88 -25.95
N THR A 37 16.12 -3.68 -26.05
CA THR A 37 17.07 -4.75 -26.30
C THR A 37 17.17 -5.70 -25.10
N LEU A 38 17.16 -5.19 -23.86
CA LEU A 38 17.24 -6.04 -22.67
C LEU A 38 16.03 -6.97 -22.54
N LEU A 39 14.83 -6.50 -22.87
CA LEU A 39 13.63 -7.34 -22.94
C LEU A 39 13.79 -8.49 -23.94
N GLN A 40 14.33 -8.21 -25.13
CA GLN A 40 14.56 -9.24 -26.16
C GLN A 40 15.59 -10.28 -25.70
N LEU A 41 16.66 -9.85 -25.03
CA LEU A 41 17.65 -10.75 -24.45
C LEU A 41 17.03 -11.63 -23.35
N ASP A 42 16.22 -11.07 -22.46
CA ASP A 42 15.52 -11.84 -21.45
C ASP A 42 14.57 -12.89 -22.05
N VAL A 43 13.83 -12.53 -23.10
CA VAL A 43 12.99 -13.46 -23.86
C VAL A 43 13.84 -14.59 -24.46
N LEU A 44 14.98 -14.26 -25.07
CA LEU A 44 15.91 -15.27 -25.59
C LEU A 44 16.38 -16.22 -24.50
N LEU A 45 16.77 -15.71 -23.33
CA LEU A 45 17.21 -16.52 -22.20
C LEU A 45 16.13 -17.48 -21.73
N SER A 46 14.88 -17.02 -21.64
CA SER A 46 13.75 -17.87 -21.31
C SER A 46 13.46 -18.92 -22.38
N LEU A 47 13.71 -18.61 -23.65
CA LEU A 47 13.43 -19.50 -24.78
C LEU A 47 14.57 -20.47 -25.12
N PHE A 48 15.83 -20.16 -24.82
CA PHE A 48 16.97 -21.04 -25.16
C PHE A 48 16.78 -22.51 -24.73
N PRO A 49 16.31 -22.81 -23.50
CA PRO A 49 16.06 -24.19 -23.08
C PRO A 49 15.00 -24.93 -23.93
N LEU A 50 14.14 -24.19 -24.64
CA LEU A 50 13.18 -24.74 -25.60
C LEU A 50 13.78 -24.82 -27.00
N LEU A 51 14.41 -23.74 -27.48
CA LEU A 51 14.96 -23.66 -28.84
C LEU A 51 16.12 -24.65 -29.09
N GLN A 52 16.88 -25.00 -28.05
CA GLN A 52 17.97 -25.98 -28.12
C GLN A 52 17.48 -27.44 -28.18
N ARG A 53 16.20 -27.70 -27.86
CA ARG A 53 15.63 -29.06 -27.95
C ARG A 53 15.48 -29.47 -29.41
N LYS A 54 15.75 -30.74 -29.70
CA LYS A 54 15.66 -31.29 -31.07
C LYS A 54 14.25 -31.22 -31.63
N GLU A 55 13.25 -31.32 -30.77
CA GLU A 55 11.82 -31.28 -31.09
C GLU A 55 11.33 -29.87 -31.46
N ALA A 56 12.13 -28.84 -31.16
CA ALA A 56 11.89 -27.46 -31.57
C ALA A 56 12.80 -27.08 -32.74
N PHE A 57 13.87 -26.32 -32.50
CA PHE A 57 14.84 -25.93 -33.52
C PHE A 57 16.15 -26.70 -33.44
N GLY A 58 16.48 -27.33 -32.30
CA GLY A 58 17.76 -27.98 -32.09
C GLY A 58 18.94 -27.02 -32.32
N LEU A 59 18.88 -25.82 -31.75
CA LEU A 59 19.97 -24.83 -31.91
C LEU A 59 21.27 -25.35 -31.31
N SER A 60 22.35 -25.27 -32.08
CA SER A 60 23.71 -25.46 -31.59
C SER A 60 24.18 -24.28 -30.74
N GLU A 61 25.28 -24.44 -30.00
CA GLU A 61 25.86 -23.35 -29.20
C GLU A 61 26.30 -22.17 -30.08
N GLU A 62 26.86 -22.43 -31.27
CA GLU A 62 27.25 -21.38 -32.22
C GLU A 62 26.04 -20.61 -32.77
N GLU A 63 24.95 -21.30 -33.07
CA GLU A 63 23.72 -20.64 -33.52
C GLU A 63 23.07 -19.80 -32.41
N ALA A 64 23.16 -20.25 -31.15
CA ALA A 64 22.70 -19.48 -30.01
C ALA A 64 23.56 -18.21 -29.81
N LYS A 65 24.89 -18.28 -29.98
CA LYS A 65 25.78 -17.10 -29.96
C LYS A 65 25.44 -16.10 -31.06
N VAL A 66 25.20 -16.59 -32.28
CA VAL A 66 24.79 -15.75 -33.41
C VAL A 66 23.47 -15.04 -33.11
N LEU A 67 22.47 -15.79 -32.63
CA LEU A 67 21.16 -15.24 -32.30
C LEU A 67 21.27 -14.19 -31.19
N TRP A 68 22.05 -14.45 -30.14
CA TRP A 68 22.34 -13.50 -29.08
C TRP A 68 22.96 -12.20 -29.61
N ALA A 69 24.04 -12.32 -30.39
CA ALA A 69 24.75 -11.16 -30.93
C ALA A 69 23.88 -10.36 -31.91
N ALA A 70 23.13 -11.05 -32.78
CA ALA A 70 22.19 -10.42 -33.71
C ALA A 70 21.10 -9.65 -32.96
N THR A 71 20.47 -10.26 -31.95
CA THR A 71 19.45 -9.58 -31.13
C THR A 71 20.01 -8.41 -30.34
N LEU A 72 21.23 -8.49 -29.80
CA LEU A 72 21.85 -7.35 -29.12
C LEU A 72 22.15 -6.17 -30.08
N ALA A 73 22.58 -6.46 -31.30
CA ALA A 73 23.04 -5.44 -32.24
C ALA A 73 22.01 -4.98 -33.28
N HIS A 74 20.84 -5.63 -33.40
CA HIS A 74 19.90 -5.38 -34.51
C HIS A 74 19.48 -3.91 -34.66
N ASP A 75 19.40 -3.20 -33.54
CA ASP A 75 18.94 -1.82 -33.44
C ASP A 75 20.07 -0.79 -33.24
N VAL A 76 21.35 -1.18 -33.38
CA VAL A 76 22.47 -0.25 -33.10
C VAL A 76 22.40 1.05 -33.90
N GLY A 77 21.88 1.03 -35.13
CA GLY A 77 21.72 2.25 -35.93
C GLY A 77 20.74 3.28 -35.34
N LYS A 78 19.90 2.89 -34.37
CA LYS A 78 18.97 3.80 -33.67
C LYS A 78 19.69 4.76 -32.72
N GLU A 79 20.93 4.46 -32.31
CA GLU A 79 21.68 5.36 -31.41
C GLU A 79 22.14 6.67 -32.11
N THR A 80 22.15 6.67 -33.45
CA THR A 80 22.61 7.79 -34.27
C THR A 80 21.75 9.04 -34.08
N ASP A 81 22.38 10.21 -34.12
CA ASP A 81 21.67 11.49 -33.94
C ASP A 81 20.61 11.74 -35.03
N ALA A 82 20.86 11.25 -36.25
CA ALA A 82 19.90 11.33 -37.34
C ALA A 82 18.62 10.55 -37.02
N TRP A 83 18.76 9.34 -36.45
CA TRP A 83 17.62 8.52 -36.07
C TRP A 83 16.90 9.09 -34.84
N GLN A 84 17.64 9.57 -33.83
CA GLN A 84 17.04 10.19 -32.64
C GLN A 84 16.24 11.46 -33.02
N ALA A 85 16.76 12.28 -33.94
CA ALA A 85 16.01 13.43 -34.47
C ALA A 85 14.76 13.01 -35.26
N TYR A 86 14.82 11.90 -35.99
CA TYR A 86 13.66 11.34 -36.69
C TYR A 86 12.57 10.87 -35.72
N ILE A 87 12.90 10.05 -34.71
CA ILE A 87 11.89 9.52 -33.79
C ILE A 87 11.23 10.62 -32.94
N LEU A 88 11.96 11.71 -32.67
CA LEU A 88 11.43 12.91 -32.02
C LEU A 88 10.56 13.77 -32.94
N GLY A 89 10.40 13.39 -34.21
CA GLY A 89 9.60 14.13 -35.20
C GLY A 89 10.26 15.39 -35.75
N GLN A 90 11.56 15.58 -35.52
CA GLN A 90 12.29 16.78 -35.91
C GLN A 90 12.88 16.69 -37.33
N LYS A 91 13.10 15.47 -37.84
CA LYS A 91 13.69 15.20 -39.16
C LYS A 91 12.91 14.11 -39.92
N PRO A 92 13.10 13.99 -41.26
CA PRO A 92 12.50 12.92 -42.06
C PRO A 92 12.94 11.51 -41.64
N ALA A 93 12.23 10.49 -42.12
CA ALA A 93 12.53 9.09 -41.86
C ALA A 93 13.93 8.67 -42.33
N VAL A 94 14.64 7.95 -41.47
CA VAL A 94 15.95 7.35 -41.75
C VAL A 94 15.96 5.86 -41.37
N GLY A 95 16.64 5.04 -42.17
CA GLY A 95 16.82 3.62 -41.86
C GLY A 95 17.85 3.41 -40.74
N HIS A 96 17.66 2.36 -39.94
CA HIS A 96 18.59 1.99 -38.85
C HIS A 96 19.40 0.71 -39.13
N CYS A 97 19.03 -0.08 -40.15
CA CYS A 97 19.83 -1.23 -40.58
C CYS A 97 21.05 -0.76 -41.40
N ILE A 98 22.11 -0.31 -40.71
CA ILE A 98 23.32 0.25 -41.32
C ILE A 98 24.43 -0.83 -41.30
N PRO A 99 24.85 -1.40 -42.45
CA PRO A 99 25.78 -2.55 -42.50
C PRO A 99 27.12 -2.31 -41.80
N GLU A 100 27.67 -1.11 -41.92
CA GLU A 100 28.96 -0.70 -41.40
C GLU A 100 28.93 -0.63 -39.88
N LEU A 101 27.90 0.01 -39.32
CA LEU A 101 27.67 0.06 -37.87
C LEU A 101 27.35 -1.32 -37.30
N ALA A 102 26.57 -2.14 -38.00
CA ALA A 102 26.28 -3.52 -37.59
C ALA A 102 27.57 -4.35 -37.50
N ARG A 103 28.46 -4.23 -38.49
CA ARG A 103 29.76 -4.93 -38.49
C ARG A 103 30.65 -4.44 -37.35
N GLU A 104 30.75 -3.13 -37.15
CA GLU A 104 31.56 -2.55 -36.07
C GLU A 104 31.05 -2.98 -34.69
N ALA A 105 29.74 -2.89 -34.46
CA ALA A 105 29.12 -3.27 -33.19
C ALA A 105 29.29 -4.76 -32.90
N LEU A 106 29.03 -5.63 -33.88
CA LEU A 106 29.20 -7.07 -33.73
C LEU A 106 30.66 -7.48 -33.51
N LYS A 107 31.61 -6.81 -34.17
CA LYS A 107 33.04 -7.02 -33.92
C LYS A 107 33.40 -6.70 -32.46
N GLY A 108 33.01 -5.51 -31.99
CA GLY A 108 33.26 -5.12 -30.60
C GLY A 108 32.57 -6.06 -29.59
N LEU A 109 31.36 -6.55 -29.89
CA LEU A 109 30.66 -7.54 -29.07
C LEU A 109 31.40 -8.88 -29.04
N MET A 110 31.84 -9.40 -30.18
CA MET A 110 32.59 -10.65 -30.24
C MET A 110 33.91 -10.56 -29.46
N GLU A 111 34.61 -9.42 -29.54
CA GLU A 111 35.80 -9.14 -28.74
C GLU A 111 35.49 -9.12 -27.23
N GLU A 112 34.42 -8.42 -26.81
CA GLU A 112 33.98 -8.35 -25.40
C GLU A 112 33.66 -9.74 -24.81
N TYR A 113 33.07 -10.62 -25.63
CA TYR A 113 32.71 -11.98 -25.23
C TYR A 113 33.84 -13.00 -25.42
N GLY A 114 34.94 -12.64 -26.08
CA GLY A 114 36.01 -13.57 -26.45
C GLY A 114 35.56 -14.62 -27.49
N TRP A 115 34.62 -14.27 -28.36
CA TRP A 115 34.11 -15.14 -29.43
C TRP A 115 34.90 -14.95 -30.73
N GLY A 116 35.09 -16.03 -31.49
CA GLY A 116 35.73 -15.96 -32.80
C GLY A 116 34.83 -15.34 -33.86
N GLU A 117 35.42 -14.69 -34.87
CA GLU A 117 34.68 -14.01 -35.95
C GLU A 117 34.10 -14.97 -37.02
N ALA A 118 34.23 -16.29 -36.84
CA ALA A 118 33.82 -17.28 -37.84
C ALA A 118 32.32 -17.21 -38.20
N THR A 119 31.48 -16.80 -37.26
CA THR A 119 30.02 -16.68 -37.42
C THR A 119 29.54 -15.22 -37.59
N MET A 120 30.48 -14.30 -37.85
CA MET A 120 30.19 -12.88 -38.09
C MET A 120 29.23 -12.65 -39.27
N PRO A 121 29.36 -13.35 -40.43
CA PRO A 121 28.42 -13.18 -41.54
C PRO A 121 26.97 -13.46 -41.14
N GLU A 122 26.72 -14.44 -40.30
CA GLU A 122 25.40 -14.85 -39.85
C GLU A 122 24.81 -13.83 -38.87
N ALA A 123 25.61 -13.34 -37.93
CA ALA A 123 25.19 -12.28 -37.01
C ALA A 123 24.82 -11.00 -37.76
N ILE A 124 25.63 -10.60 -38.76
CA ILE A 124 25.33 -9.45 -39.63
C ILE A 124 24.02 -9.69 -40.41
N SER A 125 23.78 -10.91 -40.91
CA SER A 125 22.52 -11.24 -41.58
C SER A 125 21.33 -11.12 -40.63
N GLY A 126 21.48 -11.55 -39.37
CA GLY A 126 20.49 -11.37 -38.32
C GLY A 126 20.11 -9.89 -38.17
N VAL A 127 21.11 -9.00 -38.01
CA VAL A 127 20.90 -7.55 -37.89
C VAL A 127 20.27 -6.95 -39.15
N LEU A 128 20.74 -7.29 -40.35
CA LEU A 128 20.28 -6.61 -41.56
C LEU A 128 18.93 -7.11 -42.09
N LEU A 129 18.52 -8.33 -41.72
CA LEU A 129 17.29 -8.96 -42.20
C LEU A 129 16.24 -9.17 -41.12
N HIS A 130 16.41 -8.58 -39.92
CA HIS A 130 15.45 -8.74 -38.83
C HIS A 130 14.09 -8.09 -39.10
N MET A 131 13.94 -7.20 -40.10
CA MET A 131 12.63 -6.63 -40.44
C MET A 131 12.23 -6.91 -41.88
N LYS A 132 10.92 -6.98 -42.12
CA LYS A 132 10.37 -7.17 -43.46
C LYS A 132 10.82 -6.09 -44.45
N ASP A 133 10.84 -4.83 -44.02
CA ASP A 133 11.18 -3.70 -44.90
C ASP A 133 12.67 -3.69 -45.31
N SER A 134 13.55 -4.30 -44.51
CA SER A 134 14.98 -4.44 -44.85
C SER A 134 15.27 -5.65 -45.74
N ARG A 135 14.34 -6.62 -45.83
CA ARG A 135 14.42 -7.82 -46.69
C ARG A 135 14.16 -7.52 -48.17
N THR A 136 14.81 -6.50 -48.71
CA THR A 136 14.78 -6.23 -50.15
C THR A 136 15.47 -7.36 -50.92
N PRO A 137 15.07 -7.66 -52.18
CA PRO A 137 15.72 -8.69 -52.98
C PRO A 137 17.24 -8.52 -53.07
N THR A 138 17.71 -7.27 -53.21
CA THR A 138 19.13 -6.91 -53.23
C THR A 138 19.82 -7.27 -51.92
N MET A 139 19.23 -6.90 -50.77
CA MET A 139 19.82 -7.19 -49.47
C MET A 139 19.89 -8.70 -49.23
N VAL A 140 18.80 -9.43 -49.49
CA VAL A 140 18.76 -10.89 -49.32
C VAL A 140 19.79 -11.59 -50.21
N LEU A 141 19.91 -11.20 -51.48
CA LEU A 141 20.89 -11.76 -52.41
C LEU A 141 22.33 -11.47 -51.94
N SER A 142 22.59 -10.24 -51.49
CA SER A 142 23.91 -9.84 -50.97
C SER A 142 24.31 -10.67 -49.74
N ARG A 143 23.34 -11.01 -48.88
CA ARG A 143 23.59 -11.88 -47.73
C ARG A 143 23.77 -13.32 -48.15
N ALA A 144 23.03 -13.83 -49.13
CA ALA A 144 23.15 -15.23 -49.57
C ALA A 144 24.56 -15.58 -50.08
N ILE A 145 25.29 -14.62 -50.66
CA ILE A 145 26.66 -14.81 -51.17
C ILE A 145 27.76 -14.44 -50.17
N ALA A 146 27.42 -14.08 -48.92
CA ALA A 146 28.36 -13.56 -47.92
C ALA A 146 29.25 -14.62 -47.23
N GLY A 147 29.21 -15.88 -47.68
CA GLY A 147 30.09 -16.94 -47.18
C GLY A 147 29.75 -17.45 -45.78
N HIS A 148 28.48 -17.76 -45.51
CA HIS A 148 28.03 -18.31 -44.22
C HIS A 148 28.62 -19.70 -43.94
N SER A 149 29.14 -19.87 -42.73
CA SER A 149 29.55 -21.14 -42.12
C SER A 149 28.38 -21.99 -41.63
N LEU A 150 27.27 -21.35 -41.22
CA LEU A 150 26.06 -22.00 -40.72
C LEU A 150 24.97 -21.99 -41.79
N ALA A 151 24.47 -23.17 -42.15
CA ALA A 151 23.44 -23.32 -43.19
C ALA A 151 22.11 -22.63 -42.84
N ARG A 152 21.80 -22.45 -41.55
CA ARG A 152 20.51 -21.96 -41.05
C ARG A 152 20.48 -20.46 -40.75
N TRP A 153 21.44 -19.68 -41.28
CA TRP A 153 21.57 -18.23 -41.03
C TRP A 153 20.27 -17.43 -41.24
N LYS A 154 19.45 -17.78 -42.23
CA LYS A 154 18.18 -17.08 -42.52
C LYS A 154 17.14 -17.33 -41.41
N MET A 155 17.06 -18.56 -40.90
CA MET A 155 16.18 -18.91 -39.79
C MET A 155 16.54 -18.09 -38.54
N LEU A 156 17.83 -17.90 -38.25
CA LEU A 156 18.27 -17.08 -37.12
C LEU A 156 17.82 -15.62 -37.25
N ALA A 157 17.87 -15.06 -38.47
CA ALA A 157 17.34 -13.72 -38.74
C ALA A 157 15.81 -13.64 -38.58
N GLU A 158 15.08 -14.69 -38.97
CA GLU A 158 13.63 -14.79 -38.78
C GLU A 158 13.24 -14.98 -37.30
N ILE A 159 14.07 -15.64 -36.49
CA ILE A 159 13.87 -15.72 -35.03
C ILE A 159 14.16 -14.35 -34.39
N THR A 160 15.19 -13.63 -34.84
CA THR A 160 15.49 -12.26 -34.39
C THR A 160 14.29 -11.33 -34.62
N ASP A 161 13.69 -11.39 -35.82
CA ASP A 161 12.45 -10.68 -36.19
C ASP A 161 11.29 -11.04 -35.26
N ALA A 162 11.06 -12.32 -35.00
CA ALA A 162 9.97 -12.77 -34.12
C ALA A 162 10.11 -12.24 -32.69
N ILE A 163 11.34 -12.17 -32.17
CA ILE A 163 11.64 -11.68 -30.83
C ILE A 163 11.51 -10.16 -30.75
N ASP A 164 12.00 -9.42 -31.75
CA ASP A 164 11.79 -7.97 -31.84
C ASP A 164 10.30 -7.61 -31.88
N ASN A 165 9.51 -8.33 -32.70
CA ASN A 165 8.06 -8.10 -32.78
C ASN A 165 7.35 -8.37 -31.45
N LEU A 166 7.76 -9.41 -30.70
CA LEU A 166 7.22 -9.68 -29.36
C LEU A 166 7.58 -8.55 -28.37
N ALA A 167 8.85 -8.13 -28.34
CA ALA A 167 9.31 -7.06 -27.46
C ALA A 167 8.64 -5.70 -27.79
N SER A 168 8.34 -5.48 -29.07
CA SER A 168 7.67 -4.29 -29.60
C SER A 168 6.15 -4.29 -29.44
N ALA A 169 5.55 -5.35 -28.89
CA ALA A 169 4.11 -5.51 -28.88
C ALA A 169 3.43 -4.59 -27.85
N ASN A 170 2.49 -3.77 -28.32
CA ASN A 170 1.71 -2.87 -27.46
C ASN A 170 0.61 -3.64 -26.71
N GLY A 171 1.00 -4.26 -25.60
CA GLY A 171 0.11 -4.96 -24.67
C GLY A 171 0.05 -6.48 -24.85
N LEU A 172 -0.56 -7.14 -23.87
CA LEU A 172 -0.60 -8.60 -23.71
C LEU A 172 -1.05 -9.35 -24.97
N PHE A 173 -2.19 -8.95 -25.55
CA PHE A 173 -2.78 -9.64 -26.70
C PHE A 173 -2.02 -9.40 -28.01
N ALA A 174 -1.43 -8.21 -28.18
CA ALA A 174 -0.54 -7.96 -29.31
C ALA A 174 0.71 -8.86 -29.23
N GLY A 175 1.25 -9.07 -28.02
CA GLY A 175 2.38 -9.97 -27.79
C GLY A 175 2.05 -11.43 -28.11
N LEU A 176 0.88 -11.90 -27.66
CA LEU A 176 0.39 -13.25 -27.98
C LEU A 176 0.22 -13.44 -29.50
N ALA A 177 -0.45 -12.50 -30.17
CA ALA A 177 -0.64 -12.55 -31.61
C ALA A 177 0.68 -12.53 -32.39
N SER A 178 1.70 -11.82 -31.90
CA SER A 178 3.04 -11.81 -32.48
C SER A 178 3.68 -13.21 -32.43
N LEU A 179 3.59 -13.90 -31.29
CA LEU A 179 4.13 -15.25 -31.12
C LEU A 179 3.40 -16.28 -32.00
N GLU A 180 2.07 -16.21 -32.06
CA GLU A 180 1.24 -17.15 -32.82
C GLU A 180 1.46 -17.03 -34.34
N ARG A 181 1.67 -15.82 -34.86
CA ARG A 181 1.89 -15.56 -36.29
C ARG A 181 3.34 -15.70 -36.72
N GLY A 182 4.27 -15.65 -35.78
CA GLY A 182 5.71 -15.67 -36.03
C GLY A 182 6.27 -17.07 -36.31
N THR A 183 7.56 -17.12 -36.64
CA THR A 183 8.30 -18.37 -36.87
C THR A 183 8.42 -19.25 -35.63
N LEU A 184 8.23 -18.68 -34.44
CA LEU A 184 8.24 -19.40 -33.16
C LEU A 184 6.93 -20.16 -32.90
N GLY A 185 5.80 -19.72 -33.46
CA GLY A 185 4.46 -20.26 -33.17
C GLY A 185 4.34 -21.78 -33.33
N PRO A 186 4.84 -22.39 -34.42
CA PRO A 186 4.79 -23.85 -34.59
C PRO A 186 5.58 -24.66 -33.56
N HIS A 187 6.53 -24.02 -32.86
CA HIS A 187 7.44 -24.69 -31.92
C HIS A 187 7.13 -24.39 -30.45
N LEU A 188 6.25 -23.43 -30.19
CA LEU A 188 5.88 -23.00 -28.85
C LEU A 188 4.38 -23.20 -28.61
N LYS A 189 4.04 -23.67 -27.42
CA LYS A 189 2.71 -23.55 -26.86
C LYS A 189 2.71 -22.26 -26.03
N THR A 190 1.77 -21.36 -26.25
CA THR A 190 1.65 -20.10 -25.52
C THR A 190 0.36 -20.06 -24.69
N THR A 191 0.40 -19.32 -23.59
CA THR A 191 -0.77 -19.01 -22.77
C THR A 191 -0.49 -17.73 -21.97
N TYR A 192 -1.45 -17.28 -21.16
CA TYR A 192 -1.31 -16.08 -20.35
C TYR A 192 -2.14 -16.16 -19.07
N HIS A 193 -1.95 -15.19 -18.17
CA HIS A 193 -2.98 -14.77 -17.24
C HIS A 193 -3.26 -13.29 -17.44
N GLN A 194 -4.47 -12.86 -17.10
CA GLN A 194 -4.86 -11.45 -17.12
C GLN A 194 -5.65 -11.10 -15.87
N VAL A 195 -5.40 -9.92 -15.30
CA VAL A 195 -6.10 -9.40 -14.13
C VAL A 195 -6.60 -7.97 -14.36
N VAL A 196 -7.63 -7.59 -13.60
CA VAL A 196 -8.05 -6.19 -13.45
C VAL A 196 -7.21 -5.53 -12.36
N LEU A 197 -6.68 -4.35 -12.65
CA LEU A 197 -5.87 -3.58 -11.70
C LEU A 197 -6.76 -2.91 -10.65
N ARG A 198 -6.41 -3.09 -9.38
CA ARG A 198 -7.13 -2.58 -8.22
C ARG A 198 -6.19 -2.01 -7.17
N GLY A 199 -5.08 -2.69 -6.88
CA GLY A 199 -4.16 -2.33 -5.80
C GLY A 199 -3.41 -3.53 -5.24
N VAL A 200 -3.38 -3.65 -3.92
CA VAL A 200 -2.69 -4.71 -3.17
C VAL A 200 -3.16 -6.09 -3.62
N SER A 201 -4.48 -6.29 -3.78
CA SER A 201 -5.02 -7.55 -4.28
C SER A 201 -4.48 -7.95 -5.66
N THR A 202 -4.21 -6.97 -6.53
CA THR A 202 -3.66 -7.20 -7.87
C THR A 202 -2.27 -7.83 -7.78
N VAL A 203 -1.43 -7.33 -6.87
CA VAL A 203 -0.07 -7.85 -6.72
C VAL A 203 -0.10 -9.27 -6.15
N LEU A 204 -0.94 -9.54 -5.14
CA LEU A 204 -1.13 -10.88 -4.58
C LEU A 204 -1.68 -11.86 -5.63
N LEU A 205 -2.64 -11.42 -6.44
CA LEU A 205 -3.24 -12.22 -7.51
C LEU A 205 -2.24 -12.52 -8.62
N HIS A 206 -1.42 -11.54 -9.02
CA HIS A 206 -0.33 -11.77 -9.97
C HIS A 206 0.68 -12.78 -9.44
N LYS A 207 1.10 -12.67 -8.17
CA LYS A 207 2.03 -13.62 -7.57
C LYS A 207 1.45 -15.03 -7.57
N ALA A 208 0.21 -15.17 -7.10
CA ALA A 208 -0.49 -16.45 -7.06
C ALA A 208 -0.63 -17.07 -8.46
N ALA A 209 -0.95 -16.27 -9.48
CA ALA A 209 -1.03 -16.73 -10.86
C ALA A 209 0.33 -17.16 -11.40
N VAL A 210 1.36 -16.30 -11.33
CA VAL A 210 2.71 -16.63 -11.80
C VAL A 210 3.22 -17.92 -11.19
N ASP A 211 3.09 -18.05 -9.87
CA ASP A 211 3.54 -19.25 -9.18
C ASP A 211 2.76 -20.48 -9.66
N ALA A 212 1.43 -20.38 -9.85
CA ALA A 212 0.62 -21.49 -10.35
C ALA A 212 1.07 -21.96 -11.74
N PHE A 213 1.35 -21.03 -12.65
CA PHE A 213 1.82 -21.33 -13.99
C PHE A 213 3.23 -21.94 -13.97
N MET A 214 4.15 -21.36 -13.19
CA MET A 214 5.52 -21.86 -13.07
C MET A 214 5.56 -23.29 -12.49
N GLU A 215 4.76 -23.59 -11.46
CA GLU A 215 4.68 -24.95 -10.90
C GLU A 215 4.06 -25.96 -11.85
N ALA A 216 3.13 -25.52 -12.71
CA ALA A 216 2.63 -26.36 -13.79
C ALA A 216 3.70 -26.62 -14.88
N GLY A 217 4.79 -25.85 -14.91
CA GLY A 217 5.90 -26.00 -15.85
C GLY A 217 5.91 -24.98 -16.99
N TRP A 218 5.09 -23.93 -16.90
CA TRP A 218 5.10 -22.83 -17.86
C TRP A 218 6.27 -21.86 -17.60
N LEU A 219 6.93 -21.42 -18.67
CA LEU A 219 8.01 -20.44 -18.58
C LEU A 219 7.46 -19.02 -18.79
N PRO A 220 7.60 -18.09 -17.82
CA PRO A 220 7.25 -16.69 -18.03
C PRO A 220 8.19 -16.05 -19.06
N LEU A 221 7.61 -15.37 -20.06
CA LEU A 221 8.37 -14.66 -21.08
C LEU A 221 8.38 -13.16 -20.82
N VAL A 222 7.19 -12.56 -20.77
CA VAL A 222 7.01 -11.11 -20.72
C VAL A 222 5.89 -10.76 -19.73
N HIS A 223 6.20 -9.87 -18.79
CA HIS A 223 5.25 -9.30 -17.85
C HIS A 223 4.74 -7.96 -18.39
N TYR A 224 3.43 -7.78 -18.36
CA TYR A 224 2.72 -6.53 -18.59
C TYR A 224 2.07 -6.10 -17.27
N PRO A 225 1.72 -4.81 -17.06
CA PRO A 225 1.05 -4.39 -15.83
C PRO A 225 -0.21 -5.20 -15.48
N ASN A 226 -0.93 -5.72 -16.48
CA ASN A 226 -2.19 -6.45 -16.33
C ASN A 226 -2.10 -7.97 -16.58
N GLY A 227 -0.92 -8.54 -16.86
CA GLY A 227 -0.82 -9.96 -17.21
C GLY A 227 0.58 -10.45 -17.53
N THR A 228 0.73 -11.75 -17.75
CA THR A 228 2.00 -12.36 -18.20
C THR A 228 1.74 -13.28 -19.37
N ILE A 229 2.65 -13.29 -20.33
CA ILE A 229 2.70 -14.30 -21.40
C ILE A 229 3.65 -15.42 -20.96
N TYR A 230 3.19 -16.65 -21.11
CA TYR A 230 3.97 -17.85 -20.85
C TYR A 230 4.18 -18.67 -22.11
N ALA A 231 5.27 -19.45 -22.13
CA ALA A 231 5.55 -20.42 -23.16
C ALA A 231 5.98 -21.79 -22.61
N ALA A 232 5.74 -22.82 -23.41
CA ALA A 232 6.25 -24.16 -23.26
C ALA A 232 6.60 -24.73 -24.64
N GLY A 233 7.31 -25.86 -24.70
CA GLY A 233 7.54 -26.53 -25.98
C GLY A 233 6.22 -27.06 -26.58
N ALA A 234 6.03 -26.94 -27.89
CA ALA A 234 4.77 -27.30 -28.57
C ALA A 234 4.25 -28.72 -28.26
N GLN A 235 5.16 -29.68 -28.09
CA GLN A 235 4.82 -31.08 -27.81
C GLN A 235 4.57 -31.38 -26.32
N THR A 236 4.71 -30.39 -25.44
CA THR A 236 4.60 -30.58 -24.00
C THR A 236 3.13 -30.55 -23.57
N ASN A 237 2.65 -31.64 -22.98
CA ASN A 237 1.30 -31.69 -22.43
C ASN A 237 1.26 -31.04 -21.03
N ILE A 238 1.23 -29.71 -21.00
CA ILE A 238 1.13 -28.92 -19.78
C ILE A 238 -0.28 -28.34 -19.65
N PRO A 239 -0.99 -28.57 -18.52
CA PRO A 239 -2.30 -27.98 -18.28
C PRO A 239 -2.18 -26.48 -17.96
N ILE A 240 -3.20 -25.71 -18.31
CA ILE A 240 -3.37 -24.34 -17.81
C ILE A 240 -3.90 -24.48 -16.37
N PRO A 241 -3.28 -23.83 -15.36
CA PRO A 241 -3.78 -23.86 -14.00
C PRO A 241 -5.23 -23.41 -13.93
N ASP A 242 -6.06 -24.12 -13.16
CA ASP A 242 -7.46 -23.75 -12.99
C ASP A 242 -7.64 -22.64 -11.93
N ARG A 243 -8.86 -22.11 -11.87
CA ARG A 243 -9.24 -21.07 -10.90
C ARG A 243 -9.06 -21.55 -9.44
N GLY A 244 -9.28 -22.83 -9.17
CA GLY A 244 -9.11 -23.42 -7.83
C GLY A 244 -7.65 -23.44 -7.36
N SER A 245 -6.72 -23.80 -8.25
CA SER A 245 -5.29 -23.80 -7.98
C SER A 245 -4.75 -22.39 -7.68
N ILE A 246 -5.22 -21.40 -8.45
CA ILE A 246 -4.86 -19.99 -8.22
C ILE A 246 -5.47 -19.49 -6.90
N LEU A 247 -6.72 -19.86 -6.58
CA LEU A 247 -7.38 -19.49 -5.32
C LEU A 247 -6.60 -19.98 -4.09
N GLN A 248 -6.16 -21.25 -4.11
CA GLN A 248 -5.38 -21.81 -2.99
C GLN A 248 -4.07 -21.05 -2.76
N ARG A 249 -3.39 -20.63 -3.82
CA ARG A 249 -2.17 -19.81 -3.72
C ARG A 249 -2.48 -18.41 -3.23
N LEU A 250 -3.51 -17.79 -3.78
CA LEU A 250 -3.95 -16.47 -3.36
C LEU A 250 -4.33 -16.44 -1.88
N ALA A 251 -4.99 -17.48 -1.36
CA ALA A 251 -5.30 -17.60 0.05
C ALA A 251 -4.03 -17.58 0.93
N ARG A 252 -2.97 -18.30 0.53
CA ARG A 252 -1.67 -18.28 1.25
C ARG A 252 -1.01 -16.90 1.20
N GLU A 253 -1.04 -16.23 0.05
CA GLU A 253 -0.47 -14.88 -0.09
C GLU A 253 -1.27 -13.84 0.72
N VAL A 254 -2.59 -13.98 0.78
CA VAL A 254 -3.45 -13.17 1.64
C VAL A 254 -3.16 -13.45 3.12
N GLU A 255 -3.02 -14.71 3.53
CA GLU A 255 -2.71 -15.08 4.91
C GLU A 255 -1.39 -14.44 5.37
N LYS A 256 -0.34 -14.52 4.53
CA LYS A 256 0.94 -13.84 4.77
C LYS A 256 0.75 -12.32 4.90
N ALA A 257 -0.03 -11.70 4.01
CA ALA A 257 -0.26 -10.26 4.01
C ALA A 257 -1.12 -9.78 5.19
N MET A 258 -2.00 -10.63 5.73
CA MET A 258 -2.83 -10.31 6.89
C MET A 258 -2.03 -10.28 8.21
N GLY A 259 -0.93 -11.04 8.31
CA GLY A 259 -0.07 -11.07 9.50
C GLY A 259 -0.75 -11.72 10.72
N SER A 260 -0.22 -11.45 11.93
CA SER A 260 -0.67 -12.05 13.18
C SER A 260 -1.24 -11.07 14.23
N ASP A 261 -0.91 -9.78 14.18
CA ASP A 261 -1.37 -8.78 15.16
C ASP A 261 -2.62 -8.02 14.68
N PHE A 262 -3.79 -8.49 15.13
CA PHE A 262 -5.08 -7.89 14.78
C PHE A 262 -5.70 -7.10 15.93
N ALA A 263 -5.20 -7.24 17.15
CA ALA A 263 -5.83 -6.66 18.35
C ALA A 263 -5.86 -5.12 18.27
N GLN A 264 -4.75 -4.52 17.82
CA GLN A 264 -4.64 -3.09 17.56
C GLN A 264 -5.58 -2.57 16.46
N ARG A 265 -6.22 -3.44 15.69
CA ARG A 265 -7.06 -3.07 14.53
C ARG A 265 -8.53 -3.33 14.79
N VAL A 266 -8.81 -4.40 15.53
CA VAL A 266 -10.14 -4.75 16.03
C VAL A 266 -10.60 -3.71 17.05
N VAL A 267 -9.69 -3.23 17.92
CA VAL A 267 -10.02 -2.23 18.93
C VAL A 267 -9.85 -0.82 18.36
N GLY A 268 -10.94 -0.11 18.14
CA GLY A 268 -10.93 1.25 17.61
C GLY A 268 -10.84 2.35 18.67
N ASN A 269 -11.31 3.55 18.30
CA ASN A 269 -11.29 4.73 19.16
C ASN A 269 -12.57 4.80 20.03
N PRO A 270 -12.46 4.99 21.36
CA PRO A 270 -13.60 5.01 22.28
C PRO A 270 -14.59 6.16 22.10
N VAL A 271 -14.22 7.21 21.38
CA VAL A 271 -15.10 8.34 21.09
C VAL A 271 -15.86 8.14 19.76
N ALA A 272 -15.37 7.26 18.88
CA ALA A 272 -15.97 7.00 17.57
C ALA A 272 -16.61 5.61 17.47
N SER A 273 -15.81 4.57 17.25
CA SER A 273 -16.26 3.18 17.09
C SER A 273 -15.27 2.25 17.79
N MET A 274 -15.74 1.48 18.77
CA MET A 274 -14.90 0.56 19.55
C MET A 274 -14.47 -0.68 18.77
N VAL A 275 -15.31 -1.16 17.84
CA VAL A 275 -14.98 -2.28 16.95
C VAL A 275 -15.24 -1.86 15.51
N PRO A 276 -14.30 -1.12 14.86
CA PRO A 276 -14.50 -0.59 13.51
C PRO A 276 -14.45 -1.68 12.42
N LYS A 277 -13.85 -2.83 12.71
CA LYS A 277 -13.65 -3.95 11.77
C LYS A 277 -14.17 -5.26 12.39
N PRO A 278 -15.50 -5.46 12.45
CA PRO A 278 -16.08 -6.64 13.10
C PRO A 278 -15.66 -7.96 12.44
N ASP A 279 -15.35 -7.98 11.14
CA ASP A 279 -14.91 -9.20 10.45
C ASP A 279 -13.55 -9.73 10.91
N LEU A 280 -12.77 -8.91 11.61
CA LEU A 280 -11.46 -9.30 12.13
C LEU A 280 -11.53 -9.80 13.58
N PHE A 281 -12.68 -9.64 14.24
CA PHE A 281 -12.87 -10.04 15.63
C PHE A 281 -12.87 -11.56 15.75
N ASP A 282 -12.04 -12.08 16.66
CA ASP A 282 -12.05 -13.48 17.08
C ASP A 282 -12.35 -13.56 18.58
N TYR A 283 -13.40 -14.30 18.94
CA TYR A 283 -13.80 -14.42 20.34
C TYR A 283 -12.68 -14.96 21.25
N ARG A 284 -11.77 -15.78 20.71
CA ARG A 284 -10.65 -16.39 21.46
C ARG A 284 -9.60 -15.37 21.90
N GLU A 285 -9.57 -14.21 21.27
CA GLU A 285 -8.62 -13.13 21.55
C GLU A 285 -9.23 -12.04 22.46
N MET A 286 -10.40 -12.27 23.05
CA MET A 286 -11.13 -11.29 23.86
C MET A 286 -10.26 -10.64 24.94
N ARG A 287 -9.45 -11.44 25.64
CA ARG A 287 -8.52 -10.95 26.67
C ARG A 287 -7.54 -9.92 26.12
N GLU A 288 -6.99 -10.17 24.94
CA GLU A 288 -6.02 -9.29 24.29
C GLU A 288 -6.69 -8.01 23.80
N TYR A 289 -7.89 -8.11 23.23
CA TYR A 289 -8.65 -6.92 22.83
C TYR A 289 -8.98 -6.02 24.03
N LEU A 290 -9.32 -6.59 25.18
CA LEU A 290 -9.58 -5.84 26.41
C LEU A 290 -8.31 -5.14 26.93
N ARG A 291 -7.13 -5.75 26.83
CA ARG A 291 -5.85 -5.09 27.16
C ARG A 291 -5.57 -3.91 26.23
N VAL A 292 -5.64 -4.13 24.92
CA VAL A 292 -5.44 -3.06 23.93
C VAL A 292 -6.43 -1.91 24.13
N ALA A 293 -7.67 -2.20 24.54
CA ALA A 293 -8.66 -1.18 24.85
C ALA A 293 -8.26 -0.29 26.03
N ALA A 294 -7.63 -0.86 27.06
CA ALA A 294 -7.14 -0.10 28.21
C ALA A 294 -6.06 0.93 27.79
N ASP A 295 -5.20 0.55 26.85
CA ASP A 295 -4.09 1.38 26.36
C ASP A 295 -4.53 2.51 25.43
N ARG A 296 -5.79 2.52 24.97
CA ARG A 296 -6.31 3.58 24.07
C ARG A 296 -6.43 4.94 24.74
N VAL A 297 -6.44 5.02 26.07
CA VAL A 297 -6.60 6.28 26.81
C VAL A 297 -5.64 6.33 28.00
N SER A 298 -4.87 7.42 28.12
CA SER A 298 -4.01 7.62 29.28
C SER A 298 -4.80 7.96 30.54
N ALA A 299 -4.47 7.29 31.64
CA ALA A 299 -4.97 7.54 32.99
C ALA A 299 -4.71 8.98 33.49
N LYS A 300 -3.77 9.73 32.91
CA LYS A 300 -3.42 11.09 33.37
C LYS A 300 -4.22 12.21 32.67
N THR A 301 -5.08 11.89 31.70
CA THR A 301 -5.64 12.89 30.76
C THR A 301 -6.71 13.80 31.38
N PHE A 302 -7.54 13.29 32.30
CA PHE A 302 -8.66 14.07 32.83
C PHE A 302 -8.23 15.11 33.88
N ARG A 303 -7.30 14.77 34.76
CA ARG A 303 -6.70 15.68 35.76
C ARG A 303 -6.05 16.91 35.13
N LYS A 304 -5.46 16.77 33.94
CA LYS A 304 -4.84 17.88 33.18
C LYS A 304 -5.86 18.87 32.58
N LYS A 305 -7.18 18.58 32.64
CA LYS A 305 -8.22 19.49 32.12
C LYS A 305 -8.42 20.69 33.05
N LYS A 306 -8.83 21.83 32.45
CA LYS A 306 -9.19 23.06 33.17
C LYS A 306 -10.27 22.77 34.22
N MET A 307 -10.16 23.43 35.39
CA MET A 307 -11.06 23.24 36.54
C MET A 307 -12.56 23.30 36.17
N ALA A 308 -12.97 24.26 35.35
CA ALA A 308 -14.36 24.39 34.90
C ALA A 308 -14.88 23.15 34.14
N ALA A 309 -14.02 22.51 33.34
CA ALA A 309 -14.37 21.29 32.62
C ALA A 309 -14.45 20.08 33.57
N ARG A 310 -13.57 20.02 34.58
CA ARG A 310 -13.59 18.98 35.63
C ARG A 310 -14.87 19.08 36.46
N GLN A 311 -15.22 20.28 36.93
CA GLN A 311 -16.46 20.56 37.66
C GLN A 311 -17.70 20.17 36.86
N ALA A 312 -17.76 20.51 35.57
CA ALA A 312 -18.91 20.19 34.72
C ALA A 312 -19.13 18.67 34.54
N VAL A 313 -18.07 17.87 34.55
CA VAL A 313 -18.17 16.40 34.51
C VAL A 313 -18.53 15.86 35.89
N PHE A 314 -17.97 16.41 36.96
CA PHE A 314 -18.31 16.05 38.33
C PHE A 314 -19.79 16.30 38.66
N ASP A 315 -20.34 17.47 38.30
CA ASP A 315 -21.76 17.79 38.49
C ASP A 315 -22.67 16.77 37.78
N ARG A 316 -22.27 16.29 36.58
CA ARG A 316 -23.00 15.25 35.85
C ARG A 316 -22.81 13.86 36.45
N TYR A 317 -21.64 13.58 37.04
CA TYR A 317 -21.37 12.34 37.75
C TYR A 317 -22.29 12.22 38.98
N LEU A 318 -22.46 13.30 39.74
CA LEU A 318 -23.43 13.37 40.84
C LEU A 318 -24.87 13.12 40.38
N VAL A 319 -25.25 13.65 39.20
CA VAL A 319 -26.58 13.36 38.61
C VAL A 319 -26.71 11.87 38.25
N ALA A 320 -25.68 11.26 37.68
CA ALA A 320 -25.69 9.84 37.34
C ALA A 320 -25.78 8.95 38.59
N LEU A 321 -25.02 9.26 39.65
CA LEU A 321 -25.12 8.56 40.94
C LEU A 321 -26.51 8.69 41.56
N CYS A 322 -27.06 9.91 41.61
CA CYS A 322 -28.40 10.15 42.14
C CYS A 322 -29.49 9.36 41.38
N GLN A 323 -29.32 9.18 40.07
CA GLN A 323 -30.21 8.35 39.23
C GLN A 323 -30.03 6.86 39.50
N LYS A 324 -28.78 6.38 39.63
CA LYS A 324 -28.46 4.99 39.95
C LYS A 324 -29.06 4.56 41.29
N GLU A 325 -28.94 5.40 42.32
CA GLU A 325 -29.42 5.07 43.67
C GLU A 325 -30.94 5.25 43.86
N GLY A 326 -31.67 5.70 42.83
CA GLY A 326 -33.11 5.95 42.94
C GLY A 326 -33.49 7.10 43.89
N ARG A 327 -32.51 7.86 44.39
CA ARG A 327 -32.70 8.97 45.35
C ARG A 327 -33.19 10.26 44.70
N CYS A 328 -33.29 10.29 43.36
CA CYS A 328 -33.64 11.49 42.61
C CYS A 328 -35.16 11.77 42.65
N GLN A 329 -35.58 12.76 43.44
CA GLN A 329 -36.98 13.24 43.51
C GLN A 329 -37.37 14.16 42.34
N CYS A 330 -36.41 14.64 41.54
CA CYS A 330 -36.64 15.56 40.40
C CYS A 330 -35.76 15.24 39.16
N PRO A 331 -35.83 14.01 38.61
CA PRO A 331 -34.90 13.53 37.58
C PRO A 331 -34.90 14.38 36.30
N ARG A 332 -36.08 14.89 35.88
CA ARG A 332 -36.20 15.78 34.71
C ARG A 332 -35.47 17.12 34.91
N GLU A 333 -35.50 17.65 36.13
CA GLU A 333 -34.92 18.96 36.43
C GLU A 333 -33.41 18.88 36.66
N CYS A 334 -32.93 17.82 37.33
CA CYS A 334 -31.50 17.52 37.42
C CYS A 334 -30.87 17.26 36.05
N GLN A 335 -31.56 16.56 35.15
CA GLN A 335 -31.10 16.35 33.77
C GLN A 335 -31.05 17.66 32.98
N LYS A 336 -32.09 18.51 33.08
CA LYS A 336 -32.16 19.80 32.38
C LYS A 336 -31.06 20.77 32.85
N ARG A 337 -30.81 20.83 34.17
CA ARG A 337 -29.79 21.71 34.78
C ARG A 337 -28.38 21.11 34.75
N ARG A 338 -28.24 19.83 34.39
CA ARG A 338 -26.98 19.05 34.41
C ARG A 338 -26.25 19.10 35.77
N LYS A 339 -27.02 19.24 36.85
CA LYS A 339 -26.52 19.40 38.22
C LYS A 339 -27.52 18.80 39.21
N CYS A 340 -27.01 18.08 40.20
CA CYS A 340 -27.84 17.48 41.25
C CYS A 340 -28.24 18.55 42.29
N GLY A 341 -29.52 18.58 42.67
CA GLY A 341 -30.04 19.48 43.70
C GLY A 341 -29.86 19.00 45.15
N ARG A 342 -29.39 17.76 45.35
CA ARG A 342 -29.10 17.16 46.67
C ARG A 342 -27.86 16.24 46.57
N PRO A 343 -26.65 16.81 46.59
CA PRO A 343 -25.41 16.02 46.50
C PRO A 343 -25.03 15.31 47.80
N ASP A 344 -25.61 15.73 48.93
CA ASP A 344 -25.24 15.24 50.27
C ASP A 344 -25.55 13.74 50.43
N GLY A 345 -24.54 12.98 50.87
CA GLY A 345 -24.64 11.53 51.09
C GLY A 345 -24.52 10.66 49.83
N LEU A 346 -24.21 11.24 48.65
CA LEU A 346 -23.91 10.49 47.42
C LEU A 346 -22.46 10.02 47.32
N LEU A 347 -21.53 10.71 48.00
CA LEU A 347 -20.10 10.42 47.98
C LEU A 347 -19.50 10.54 49.38
N ASN A 348 -18.57 9.65 49.71
CA ASN A 348 -17.82 9.72 50.97
C ASN A 348 -16.84 10.90 51.01
N ASN A 349 -16.31 11.29 49.85
CA ASN A 349 -15.44 12.46 49.69
C ASN A 349 -15.88 13.29 48.47
N PRO A 350 -16.57 14.44 48.66
CA PRO A 350 -17.04 15.27 47.55
C PRO A 350 -15.96 16.22 47.00
N ASP A 351 -14.71 16.15 47.46
CA ASP A 351 -13.61 16.99 46.98
C ASP A 351 -13.39 16.81 45.47
N LEU A 352 -13.31 17.95 44.75
CA LEU A 352 -13.22 17.95 43.29
C LEU A 352 -11.90 17.35 42.80
N ASP A 353 -10.78 17.62 43.49
CA ASP A 353 -9.48 17.13 43.06
C ASP A 353 -9.35 15.62 43.31
N TYR A 354 -9.84 15.13 44.46
CA TYR A 354 -9.97 13.71 44.75
C TYR A 354 -10.82 12.97 43.72
N GLN A 355 -12.01 13.48 43.41
CA GLN A 355 -12.90 12.86 42.43
C GLN A 355 -12.38 13.00 41.00
N SER A 356 -11.64 14.07 40.70
CA SER A 356 -10.93 14.20 39.43
C SER A 356 -9.83 13.15 39.28
N ASP A 357 -9.12 12.82 40.35
CA ASP A 357 -8.07 11.79 40.35
C ASP A 357 -8.69 10.40 40.17
N ARG A 358 -9.77 10.08 40.89
CA ARG A 358 -10.57 8.85 40.68
C ARG A 358 -11.01 8.69 39.22
N LEU A 359 -11.64 9.71 38.65
CA LEU A 359 -12.08 9.71 37.25
C LEU A 359 -10.93 9.57 36.25
N SER A 360 -9.75 10.10 36.60
CA SER A 360 -8.55 9.99 35.76
C SER A 360 -8.03 8.55 35.75
N ARG A 361 -7.85 7.97 36.94
CA ARG A 361 -7.40 6.58 37.14
C ARG A 361 -8.35 5.55 36.52
N ALA A 362 -9.65 5.82 36.55
CA ALA A 362 -10.71 4.95 36.04
C ALA A 362 -10.86 4.91 34.50
N HIS A 363 -10.22 5.82 33.76
CA HIS A 363 -10.44 5.93 32.31
C HIS A 363 -10.11 4.65 31.52
N PRO A 364 -9.00 3.94 31.78
CA PRO A 364 -8.73 2.66 31.13
C PRO A 364 -9.87 1.66 31.34
N GLU A 365 -10.36 1.48 32.58
CA GLU A 365 -11.45 0.55 32.88
C GLU A 365 -12.76 0.93 32.18
N MET A 366 -13.08 2.23 32.09
CA MET A 366 -14.25 2.70 31.34
C MET A 366 -14.21 2.25 29.87
N VAL A 367 -13.02 2.29 29.25
CA VAL A 367 -12.84 1.87 27.86
C VAL A 367 -12.95 0.34 27.73
N VAL A 368 -12.41 -0.42 28.69
CA VAL A 368 -12.54 -1.88 28.76
C VAL A 368 -14.00 -2.32 28.83
N PHE A 369 -14.80 -1.78 29.77
CA PHE A 369 -16.24 -2.06 29.87
C PHE A 369 -16.98 -1.75 28.57
N LYS A 370 -16.58 -0.66 27.93
CA LYS A 370 -17.21 -0.22 26.70
C LYS A 370 -16.89 -1.13 25.51
N LEU A 371 -15.66 -1.62 25.41
CA LEU A 371 -15.31 -2.63 24.40
C LEU A 371 -16.16 -3.88 24.62
N PHE A 372 -16.18 -4.41 25.85
CA PHE A 372 -16.93 -5.59 26.23
C PHE A 372 -18.40 -5.48 25.81
N LYS A 373 -19.06 -4.39 26.17
CA LYS A 373 -20.43 -4.10 25.75
C LYS A 373 -20.61 -4.09 24.23
N THR A 374 -19.66 -3.49 23.51
CA THR A 374 -19.75 -3.33 22.05
C THR A 374 -19.65 -4.68 21.34
N VAL A 375 -18.84 -5.61 21.86
CA VAL A 375 -18.70 -6.97 21.33
C VAL A 375 -20.05 -7.70 21.28
N PHE A 376 -20.90 -7.54 22.30
CA PHE A 376 -22.24 -8.14 22.36
C PHE A 376 -23.34 -7.28 21.73
N SER A 377 -23.01 -6.50 20.70
CA SER A 377 -23.99 -5.73 19.95
C SER A 377 -24.23 -6.35 18.57
N GLU A 378 -25.41 -6.10 18.00
CA GLU A 378 -25.79 -6.53 16.64
C GLU A 378 -24.85 -5.97 15.55
N LYS A 379 -23.99 -5.00 15.88
CA LYS A 379 -22.97 -4.46 14.97
C LYS A 379 -21.75 -5.36 14.84
N VAL A 380 -21.48 -6.19 15.84
CA VAL A 380 -20.34 -7.12 15.88
C VAL A 380 -20.84 -8.55 15.68
N ILE A 381 -21.94 -8.91 16.33
CA ILE A 381 -22.58 -10.22 16.20
C ILE A 381 -23.80 -10.08 15.28
N ASP A 382 -23.61 -10.47 14.02
CA ASP A 382 -24.68 -10.50 13.02
C ASP A 382 -25.50 -11.80 13.15
N TYR A 383 -26.53 -11.76 14.01
CA TYR A 383 -27.33 -12.95 14.31
C TYR A 383 -28.07 -13.50 13.08
N CYS A 384 -28.32 -12.69 12.05
CA CYS A 384 -28.94 -13.13 10.81
C CYS A 384 -28.08 -14.16 10.06
N LYS A 385 -26.80 -14.31 10.41
CA LYS A 385 -25.88 -15.32 9.88
C LYS A 385 -25.80 -16.59 10.72
N PHE A 386 -26.55 -16.69 11.83
CA PHE A 386 -26.49 -17.88 12.67
C PHE A 386 -27.06 -19.11 11.95
N VAL A 387 -26.30 -20.18 11.95
CA VAL A 387 -26.75 -21.51 11.54
C VAL A 387 -27.69 -22.04 12.60
N LEU A 388 -28.90 -22.40 12.18
CA LEU A 388 -29.89 -23.01 13.05
C LEU A 388 -29.51 -24.46 13.37
N PRO A 389 -29.84 -24.97 14.57
CA PRO A 389 -29.71 -26.39 14.87
C PRO A 389 -30.44 -27.26 13.83
N PRO A 390 -29.87 -28.41 13.41
CA PRO A 390 -30.46 -29.27 12.38
C PRO A 390 -31.93 -29.61 12.63
N ALA A 391 -32.31 -29.93 13.87
CA ALA A 391 -33.69 -30.24 14.25
C ALA A 391 -34.66 -29.07 13.98
N THR A 392 -34.26 -27.84 14.31
CA THR A 392 -35.06 -26.62 14.06
C THR A 392 -35.19 -26.34 12.56
N LEU A 393 -34.10 -26.54 11.81
CA LEU A 393 -34.10 -26.37 10.36
C LEU A 393 -34.99 -27.40 9.66
N GLU A 394 -34.94 -28.66 10.10
CA GLU A 394 -35.81 -29.75 9.62
C GLU A 394 -37.29 -29.47 9.91
N GLU A 395 -37.62 -29.00 11.11
CA GLU A 395 -38.99 -28.60 11.46
C GLU A 395 -39.51 -27.46 10.58
N LEU A 396 -38.69 -26.43 10.36
CA LEU A 396 -39.04 -25.31 9.47
C LEU A 396 -39.19 -25.77 8.02
N ASN A 397 -38.28 -26.62 7.52
CA ASN A 397 -38.38 -27.16 6.16
C ASN A 397 -39.63 -28.04 5.99
N LYS A 398 -40.02 -28.82 7.00
CA LYS A 398 -41.25 -29.63 6.99
C LYS A 398 -42.51 -28.76 7.06
N LYS A 399 -42.49 -27.70 7.88
CA LYS A 399 -43.60 -26.72 8.02
C LYS A 399 -43.83 -25.91 6.74
N TYR A 400 -42.78 -25.72 5.95
CA TYR A 400 -42.80 -24.95 4.71
C TYR A 400 -42.31 -25.78 3.51
N ALA A 401 -42.79 -27.02 3.39
CA ALA A 401 -42.39 -27.95 2.32
C ALA A 401 -42.73 -27.40 0.92
N ASP A 402 -43.80 -26.61 0.79
CA ASP A 402 -44.27 -26.01 -0.47
C ASP A 402 -43.63 -24.64 -0.78
N LYS A 403 -42.47 -24.32 -0.19
CA LYS A 403 -41.81 -23.01 -0.37
C LYS A 403 -41.25 -22.77 -1.77
N GLU A 404 -41.03 -23.82 -2.56
CA GLU A 404 -40.55 -23.70 -3.93
C GLU A 404 -41.67 -23.21 -4.87
N GLY A 405 -41.46 -22.05 -5.50
CA GLY A 405 -42.41 -21.46 -6.46
C GLY A 405 -43.52 -20.58 -5.85
N ASN A 406 -43.56 -20.36 -4.53
CA ASN A 406 -44.53 -19.47 -3.88
C ASN A 406 -43.86 -18.41 -3.00
N GLU A 407 -43.69 -17.21 -3.57
CA GLU A 407 -43.00 -16.06 -2.98
C GLU A 407 -43.53 -15.68 -1.57
N ARG A 408 -44.85 -15.79 -1.33
CA ARG A 408 -45.44 -15.50 0.00
C ARG A 408 -45.08 -16.53 1.06
N VAL A 409 -44.86 -17.78 0.65
CA VAL A 409 -44.47 -18.87 1.55
C VAL A 409 -42.96 -18.77 1.84
N THR A 410 -42.15 -18.41 0.84
CA THR A 410 -40.73 -18.11 0.98
C THR A 410 -40.48 -16.97 1.98
N GLU A 411 -41.17 -15.83 1.83
CA GLU A 411 -41.04 -14.71 2.78
C GLU A 411 -41.42 -15.09 4.22
N ARG A 412 -42.43 -15.96 4.40
CA ARG A 412 -42.84 -16.44 5.72
C ARG A 412 -41.81 -17.38 6.33
N TYR A 413 -41.21 -18.23 5.51
CA TYR A 413 -40.11 -19.11 5.92
C TYR A 413 -38.90 -18.29 6.37
N GLU A 414 -38.46 -17.32 5.58
CA GLU A 414 -37.34 -16.43 5.93
C GLU A 414 -37.57 -15.68 7.24
N LYS A 415 -38.77 -15.14 7.47
CA LYS A 415 -39.13 -14.48 8.75
C LYS A 415 -39.10 -15.42 9.95
N GLU A 416 -39.49 -16.68 9.77
CA GLU A 416 -39.44 -17.67 10.87
C GLU A 416 -38.00 -18.13 11.14
N VAL A 417 -37.16 -18.24 10.11
CA VAL A 417 -35.71 -18.45 10.25
C VAL A 417 -35.08 -17.29 11.02
N GLU A 418 -35.34 -16.05 10.63
CA GLU A 418 -34.84 -14.85 11.30
C GLU A 418 -35.28 -14.80 12.78
N ARG A 419 -36.54 -15.15 13.07
CA ARG A 419 -37.04 -15.26 14.45
C ARG A 419 -36.30 -16.32 15.26
N ALA A 420 -36.03 -17.48 14.67
CA ALA A 420 -35.28 -18.55 15.34
C ALA A 420 -33.83 -18.13 15.61
N GLN A 421 -33.17 -17.48 14.64
CA GLN A 421 -31.83 -16.92 14.81
C GLN A 421 -31.79 -15.84 15.90
N ARG A 422 -32.80 -14.98 15.93
CA ARG A 422 -32.93 -13.94 16.96
C ARG A 422 -33.06 -14.52 18.37
N ARG A 423 -33.78 -15.63 18.54
CA ARG A 423 -33.88 -16.33 19.83
C ARG A 423 -32.52 -16.80 20.33
N ILE A 424 -31.69 -17.38 19.45
CA ILE A 424 -30.31 -17.80 19.81
C ILE A 424 -29.49 -16.59 20.30
N TYR A 425 -29.64 -15.44 19.64
CA TYR A 425 -29.00 -14.20 20.07
C TYR A 425 -29.56 -13.67 21.41
N GLU A 426 -30.87 -13.74 21.63
CA GLU A 426 -31.50 -13.37 22.90
C GLU A 426 -30.99 -14.25 24.05
N ASP A 427 -30.84 -15.56 23.84
CA ASP A 427 -30.27 -16.52 24.81
C ASP A 427 -28.80 -16.19 25.13
N LEU A 428 -28.01 -15.80 24.13
CA LEU A 428 -26.65 -15.28 24.31
C LEU A 428 -26.64 -14.05 25.21
N ILE A 429 -27.49 -13.06 24.93
CA ILE A 429 -27.55 -11.82 25.71
C ILE A 429 -28.03 -12.08 27.13
N GLU A 430 -28.98 -12.99 27.34
CA GLU A 430 -29.46 -13.36 28.68
C GLU A 430 -28.37 -14.10 29.48
N THR A 431 -27.55 -14.93 28.81
CA THR A 431 -26.38 -15.56 29.44
C THR A 431 -25.34 -14.52 29.85
N VAL A 432 -24.99 -13.59 28.95
CA VAL A 432 -24.09 -12.47 29.27
C VAL A 432 -24.63 -11.68 30.46
N LYS A 433 -25.92 -11.33 30.44
CA LYS A 433 -26.58 -10.60 31.54
C LYS A 433 -26.50 -11.36 32.85
N THR A 434 -26.83 -12.65 32.86
CA THR A 434 -26.83 -13.48 34.07
C THR A 434 -25.44 -13.62 34.65
N THR A 435 -24.43 -13.93 33.84
CA THR A 435 -23.05 -14.07 34.30
C THR A 435 -22.44 -12.73 34.71
N TYR A 436 -22.74 -11.64 33.99
CA TYR A 436 -22.29 -10.30 34.34
C TYR A 436 -22.89 -9.83 35.67
N ASP A 437 -24.20 -9.96 35.86
CA ASP A 437 -24.88 -9.58 37.11
C ASP A 437 -24.42 -10.45 38.29
N LYS A 438 -24.06 -11.71 38.06
CA LYS A 438 -23.47 -12.58 39.10
C LYS A 438 -22.12 -12.05 39.60
N ARG A 439 -21.31 -11.43 38.73
CA ARG A 439 -19.96 -10.91 39.06
C ARG A 439 -19.96 -9.45 39.52
N PHE A 440 -20.87 -8.63 39.01
CA PHE A 440 -20.90 -7.17 39.27
C PHE A 440 -22.13 -6.69 40.06
N GLY A 441 -23.03 -7.59 40.43
CA GLY A 441 -24.25 -7.30 41.18
C GLY A 441 -25.51 -7.24 40.30
N GLN A 442 -26.67 -7.52 40.90
CA GLN A 442 -27.95 -7.58 40.20
C GLN A 442 -28.29 -6.23 39.51
N GLY A 443 -28.64 -6.27 38.22
CA GLY A 443 -28.98 -5.09 37.43
C GLY A 443 -27.79 -4.28 36.92
N ALA A 444 -26.56 -4.74 37.15
CA ALA A 444 -25.35 -4.07 36.68
C ALA A 444 -25.24 -4.06 35.15
N PHE A 445 -25.66 -5.14 34.48
CA PHE A 445 -25.63 -5.22 33.02
C PHE A 445 -26.57 -4.19 32.36
N GLU A 446 -27.76 -3.97 32.92
CA GLU A 446 -28.70 -2.96 32.43
C GLU A 446 -28.17 -1.53 32.61
N LEU A 447 -27.39 -1.27 33.67
CA LEU A 447 -26.68 0.00 33.84
C LEU A 447 -25.56 0.16 32.80
N LEU A 448 -24.78 -0.89 32.54
CA LEU A 448 -23.79 -0.91 31.46
C LEU A 448 -24.45 -0.63 30.09
N ARG A 449 -25.63 -1.18 29.81
CA ARG A 449 -26.34 -0.94 28.54
C ARG A 449 -26.77 0.52 28.34
N LYS A 450 -26.93 1.32 29.40
CA LYS A 450 -27.28 2.76 29.32
C LYS A 450 -26.14 3.67 28.88
N THR A 451 -24.88 3.23 28.92
CA THR A 451 -23.73 4.02 28.43
C THR A 451 -23.75 4.13 26.90
N SER A 452 -23.09 5.12 26.28
CA SER A 452 -23.12 5.28 24.81
C SER A 452 -21.74 5.60 24.23
N THR A 453 -21.43 6.88 24.03
CA THR A 453 -20.07 7.37 23.79
C THR A 453 -19.27 7.36 25.09
N LEU A 454 -17.94 7.54 25.04
CA LEU A 454 -17.13 7.61 26.26
C LEU A 454 -17.55 8.87 27.02
N GLN A 455 -18.29 8.67 28.10
CA GLN A 455 -18.92 9.68 28.93
C GLN A 455 -18.47 9.44 30.38
N PRO A 456 -17.34 10.06 30.79
CA PRO A 456 -16.67 9.69 32.05
C PRO A 456 -17.59 9.66 33.28
N HIS A 457 -18.56 10.58 33.35
CA HIS A 457 -19.56 10.63 34.40
C HIS A 457 -20.53 9.43 34.45
N GLN A 458 -21.00 8.94 33.30
CA GLN A 458 -21.89 7.77 33.25
C GLN A 458 -21.09 6.48 33.40
N ASP A 459 -19.97 6.36 32.69
CA ASP A 459 -19.14 5.15 32.72
C ASP A 459 -18.56 4.91 34.13
N MET A 460 -18.19 5.98 34.85
CA MET A 460 -17.83 5.88 36.27
C MET A 460 -18.97 5.33 37.12
N ALA A 461 -20.13 6.00 37.11
CA ALA A 461 -21.24 5.66 38.00
C ALA A 461 -21.85 4.28 37.71
N TYR A 462 -22.02 3.94 36.43
CA TYR A 462 -22.79 2.78 35.97
C TYR A 462 -21.94 1.53 35.73
N SER A 463 -20.61 1.62 35.75
CA SER A 463 -19.74 0.47 35.51
C SER A 463 -18.57 0.43 36.50
N VAL A 464 -17.74 1.49 36.54
CA VAL A 464 -16.51 1.45 37.35
C VAL A 464 -16.81 1.43 38.85
N ASP A 465 -17.69 2.28 39.37
CA ASP A 465 -18.04 2.29 40.81
C ASP A 465 -18.67 0.98 41.27
N LEU A 466 -19.38 0.26 40.39
CA LEU A 466 -19.92 -1.07 40.73
C LEU A 466 -18.80 -2.08 40.93
N PHE A 467 -17.80 -2.07 40.04
CA PHE A 467 -16.62 -2.92 40.14
C PHE A 467 -15.72 -2.55 41.32
N TRP A 468 -15.42 -1.26 41.50
CA TRP A 468 -14.53 -0.75 42.56
C TRP A 468 -15.07 -1.00 43.97
N ALA A 469 -16.40 -1.05 44.14
CA ALA A 469 -17.05 -1.31 45.42
C ALA A 469 -17.06 -2.80 45.83
N LEU A 470 -16.74 -3.73 44.92
CA LEU A 470 -16.69 -5.15 45.25
C LEU A 470 -15.49 -5.44 46.17
N PRO A 471 -15.61 -6.38 47.11
CA PRO A 471 -14.45 -6.88 47.84
C PRO A 471 -13.58 -7.74 46.90
N TYR A 472 -12.27 -7.70 47.08
CA TYR A 472 -11.33 -8.45 46.25
C TYR A 472 -11.59 -9.97 46.28
N SER A 473 -11.98 -10.49 47.45
CA SER A 473 -12.46 -11.86 47.68
C SER A 473 -13.63 -12.28 46.78
N HIS A 474 -14.42 -11.33 46.26
CA HIS A 474 -15.57 -11.62 45.39
C HIS A 474 -15.16 -12.10 43.99
N LEU A 475 -14.04 -11.61 43.46
CA LEU A 475 -13.59 -11.91 42.10
C LEU A 475 -12.35 -12.80 42.06
N MET A 476 -11.56 -12.87 43.14
CA MET A 476 -10.37 -13.71 43.23
C MET A 476 -10.44 -14.68 44.41
N PRO A 477 -10.45 -16.00 44.16
CA PRO A 477 -10.35 -17.00 45.22
C PRO A 477 -9.07 -16.78 46.05
N GLY A 478 -9.23 -16.56 47.36
CA GLY A 478 -8.12 -16.26 48.29
C GLY A 478 -7.79 -14.76 48.45
N GLY A 479 -8.56 -13.86 47.83
CA GLY A 479 -8.50 -12.42 48.11
C GLY A 479 -9.06 -12.06 49.49
N ASP A 480 -8.68 -10.89 50.00
CA ASP A 480 -9.22 -10.30 51.23
C ASP A 480 -10.50 -9.48 50.95
N ASP A 481 -11.18 -9.02 52.00
CA ASP A 481 -12.40 -8.20 51.87
C ASP A 481 -12.11 -6.71 51.58
N THR A 482 -10.88 -6.40 51.15
CA THR A 482 -10.50 -5.04 50.77
C THR A 482 -11.24 -4.64 49.49
N PRO A 483 -11.84 -3.43 49.42
CA PRO A 483 -12.46 -2.94 48.19
C PRO A 483 -11.46 -2.87 47.04
N ILE A 484 -11.90 -3.27 45.84
CA ILE A 484 -11.07 -3.27 44.63
C ILE A 484 -10.49 -1.88 44.31
N GLU A 485 -11.18 -0.79 44.68
CA GLU A 485 -10.69 0.59 44.52
C GLU A 485 -9.28 0.82 45.12
N VAL A 486 -8.97 0.13 46.22
CA VAL A 486 -7.73 0.33 46.99
C VAL A 486 -6.54 -0.41 46.35
N LEU A 487 -6.80 -1.35 45.43
CA LEU A 487 -5.75 -2.08 44.74
C LEU A 487 -4.94 -1.16 43.80
N PRO A 488 -3.66 -1.50 43.54
CA PRO A 488 -2.86 -0.84 42.51
C PRO A 488 -3.57 -0.87 41.14
N ASP A 489 -3.41 0.20 40.36
CA ASP A 489 -4.15 0.40 39.10
C ASP A 489 -3.95 -0.77 38.11
N ASP A 490 -2.72 -1.27 37.96
CA ASP A 490 -2.41 -2.38 37.04
C ASP A 490 -3.10 -3.69 37.47
N LYS A 491 -3.09 -4.01 38.77
CA LYS A 491 -3.77 -5.20 39.31
C LYS A 491 -5.28 -5.11 39.13
N ARG A 492 -5.84 -3.92 39.34
CA ARG A 492 -7.28 -3.68 39.18
C ARG A 492 -7.70 -3.83 37.72
N LEU A 493 -6.91 -3.31 36.80
CA LEU A 493 -7.13 -3.45 35.36
C LEU A 493 -7.02 -4.92 34.92
N GLU A 494 -5.99 -5.64 35.36
CA GLU A 494 -5.80 -7.06 35.04
C GLU A 494 -6.99 -7.90 35.55
N LEU A 495 -7.44 -7.65 36.79
CA LEU A 495 -8.60 -8.32 37.37
C LEU A 495 -9.87 -8.09 36.53
N LEU A 496 -10.10 -6.85 36.10
CA LEU A 496 -11.24 -6.50 35.25
C LEU A 496 -11.17 -7.23 33.90
N VAL A 497 -10.02 -7.19 33.24
CA VAL A 497 -9.78 -7.83 31.95
C VAL A 497 -10.04 -9.34 32.04
N ASN A 498 -9.50 -10.00 33.07
CA ASN A 498 -9.70 -11.44 33.28
C ASN A 498 -11.17 -11.77 33.53
N THR A 499 -11.84 -11.02 34.40
CA THR A 499 -13.26 -11.24 34.74
C THR A 499 -14.16 -11.10 33.50
N LEU A 500 -13.96 -10.04 32.69
CA LEU A 500 -14.77 -9.82 31.49
C LEU A 500 -14.44 -10.82 30.38
N ALA A 501 -13.19 -11.27 30.25
CA ALA A 501 -12.84 -12.33 29.33
C ALA A 501 -13.52 -13.67 29.71
N GLU A 502 -13.53 -14.03 30.99
CA GLU A 502 -14.24 -15.22 31.49
C GLU A 502 -15.75 -15.15 31.19
N ILE A 503 -16.39 -14.00 31.43
CA ILE A 503 -17.81 -13.82 31.11
C ILE A 503 -18.05 -14.01 29.60
N ALA A 504 -17.14 -13.51 28.76
CA ALA A 504 -17.26 -13.68 27.32
C ALA A 504 -17.08 -15.15 26.89
N ASP A 505 -16.12 -15.86 27.47
CA ASP A 505 -15.89 -17.29 27.21
C ASP A 505 -17.12 -18.13 27.61
N GLU A 506 -17.68 -17.88 28.80
CA GLU A 506 -18.91 -18.51 29.27
C GLU A 506 -20.08 -18.22 28.30
N ALA A 507 -20.25 -16.97 27.89
CA ALA A 507 -21.31 -16.57 26.98
C ALA A 507 -21.17 -17.21 25.59
N PHE A 508 -19.99 -17.19 24.98
CA PHE A 508 -19.78 -17.79 23.67
C PHE A 508 -19.80 -19.32 23.69
N SER A 509 -19.60 -19.95 24.85
CA SER A 509 -19.65 -21.40 24.99
C SER A 509 -21.01 -22.01 24.65
N ILE A 510 -22.11 -21.26 24.86
CA ILE A 510 -23.48 -21.72 24.57
C ILE A 510 -23.77 -21.77 23.07
N LEU A 511 -23.01 -21.03 22.26
CA LEU A 511 -23.15 -21.03 20.81
C LEU A 511 -22.44 -22.26 20.23
N ASN A 512 -23.08 -22.86 19.23
CA ASN A 512 -22.45 -23.83 18.35
C ASN A 512 -21.20 -23.22 17.72
N GLU A 513 -20.19 -24.05 17.44
CA GLU A 513 -18.89 -23.59 16.95
C GLU A 513 -18.97 -22.73 15.68
N GLU A 514 -19.96 -22.98 14.82
CA GLU A 514 -20.22 -22.23 13.58
C GLU A 514 -20.76 -20.81 13.84
N ASN A 515 -21.46 -20.60 14.95
CA ASN A 515 -22.07 -19.31 15.32
C ASN A 515 -21.14 -18.45 16.19
N ARG A 516 -20.02 -19.01 16.66
CA ARG A 516 -19.02 -18.24 17.43
C ARG A 516 -18.29 -17.26 16.50
N PRO A 517 -18.20 -15.97 16.85
CA PRO A 517 -17.52 -14.99 16.01
C PRO A 517 -16.05 -15.33 15.81
N LYS A 518 -15.66 -15.68 14.58
CA LYS A 518 -14.29 -16.00 14.19
C LYS A 518 -13.81 -14.98 13.17
N ARG A 519 -12.50 -14.69 13.18
CA ARG A 519 -11.87 -13.87 12.15
C ARG A 519 -12.18 -14.42 10.77
N ILE A 520 -12.40 -13.52 9.81
CA ILE A 520 -12.50 -13.89 8.42
C ILE A 520 -11.25 -14.65 7.96
N ARG A 521 -11.47 -15.79 7.30
CA ARG A 521 -10.38 -16.61 6.77
C ARG A 521 -9.80 -16.02 5.50
N ALA A 522 -8.52 -16.27 5.26
CA ALA A 522 -7.81 -15.76 4.09
C ALA A 522 -8.44 -16.26 2.77
N GLU A 523 -9.01 -17.47 2.74
CA GLU A 523 -9.71 -18.03 1.60
C GLU A 523 -10.91 -17.16 1.17
N ARG A 524 -11.67 -16.63 2.13
CA ARG A 524 -12.83 -15.79 1.82
C ARG A 524 -12.44 -14.43 1.21
N VAL A 525 -11.32 -13.89 1.70
CA VAL A 525 -10.73 -12.68 1.13
C VAL A 525 -10.21 -12.96 -0.28
N ALA A 526 -9.50 -14.08 -0.46
CA ALA A 526 -8.99 -14.53 -1.74
C ALA A 526 -10.10 -14.77 -2.77
N GLU A 527 -11.22 -15.39 -2.39
CA GLU A 527 -12.41 -15.55 -3.25
C GLU A 527 -12.92 -14.21 -3.80
N SER A 528 -12.91 -13.17 -2.96
CA SER A 528 -13.34 -11.83 -3.34
C SER A 528 -12.39 -11.19 -4.36
N PHE A 529 -11.07 -11.38 -4.19
CA PHE A 529 -10.06 -10.87 -5.10
C PHE A 529 -9.92 -11.66 -6.39
N LEU A 530 -10.20 -12.97 -6.37
CA LEU A 530 -10.18 -13.83 -7.55
C LEU A 530 -11.20 -13.42 -8.61
N GLN A 531 -12.18 -12.59 -8.24
CA GLN A 531 -13.08 -11.95 -9.21
C GLN A 531 -12.35 -10.97 -10.15
N ASP A 532 -11.16 -10.49 -9.78
CA ASP A 532 -10.32 -9.65 -10.64
C ASP A 532 -9.49 -10.48 -11.64
N LEU A 533 -9.50 -11.81 -11.55
CA LEU A 533 -8.87 -12.69 -12.53
C LEU A 533 -9.75 -12.80 -13.78
N VAL A 534 -9.25 -12.33 -14.93
CA VAL A 534 -9.96 -12.34 -16.22
C VAL A 534 -9.72 -13.64 -16.98
N PHE A 535 -8.48 -14.13 -17.00
CA PHE A 535 -8.13 -15.43 -17.58
C PHE A 535 -7.16 -16.15 -16.64
N PRO A 536 -7.33 -17.46 -16.35
CA PRO A 536 -8.20 -18.45 -17.00
C PRO A 536 -9.67 -18.55 -16.48
N ALA A 537 -10.31 -17.45 -16.10
CA ALA A 537 -11.73 -17.45 -15.74
C ALA A 537 -12.65 -17.65 -16.97
N GLU A 538 -13.90 -18.06 -16.72
CA GLU A 538 -14.94 -18.12 -17.75
C GLU A 538 -15.20 -16.73 -18.33
N GLN A 539 -15.27 -16.63 -19.66
CA GLN A 539 -15.56 -15.37 -20.34
C GLN A 539 -17.07 -15.10 -20.29
N VAL A 540 -17.46 -14.06 -19.56
CA VAL A 540 -18.82 -13.49 -19.62
C VAL A 540 -18.89 -12.56 -20.83
N SER A 541 -20.02 -12.55 -21.55
CA SER A 541 -20.16 -11.62 -22.66
C SER A 541 -20.20 -10.16 -22.17
N PHE A 542 -19.66 -9.23 -22.97
CA PHE A 542 -19.68 -7.81 -22.61
C PHE A 542 -21.12 -7.28 -22.47
N GLU A 543 -22.04 -7.78 -23.30
CA GLU A 543 -23.46 -7.41 -23.25
C GLU A 543 -24.13 -7.83 -21.95
N GLU A 544 -23.86 -9.04 -21.46
CA GLU A 544 -24.34 -9.52 -20.15
C GLU A 544 -23.77 -8.65 -19.03
N LEU A 545 -22.46 -8.38 -19.03
CA LEU A 545 -21.81 -7.57 -18.00
C LEU A 545 -22.37 -6.14 -17.94
N VAL A 546 -22.59 -5.51 -19.10
CA VAL A 546 -23.19 -4.17 -19.17
C VAL A 546 -24.65 -4.21 -18.70
N SER A 547 -25.41 -5.22 -19.09
CA SER A 547 -26.82 -5.38 -18.69
C SER A 547 -26.93 -5.56 -17.16
N GLU A 548 -26.10 -6.41 -16.57
CA GLU A 548 -26.01 -6.59 -15.11
C GLU A 548 -25.65 -5.30 -14.39
N GLN A 549 -24.67 -4.53 -14.90
CA GLN A 549 -24.29 -3.25 -14.30
C GLN A 549 -25.40 -2.20 -14.39
N ILE A 550 -26.12 -2.13 -15.51
CA ILE A 550 -27.26 -1.22 -15.69
C ILE A 550 -28.40 -1.58 -14.74
N GLU A 551 -28.74 -2.86 -14.63
CA GLU A 551 -29.80 -3.32 -13.70
C GLU A 551 -29.40 -3.09 -12.25
N ALA A 552 -28.16 -3.42 -11.87
CA ALA A 552 -27.65 -3.11 -10.54
C ALA A 552 -27.66 -1.60 -10.24
N TYR A 553 -27.30 -0.76 -11.23
CA TYR A 553 -27.37 0.70 -11.08
C TYR A 553 -28.80 1.19 -10.81
N ARG A 554 -29.79 0.65 -11.53
CA ARG A 554 -31.22 0.95 -11.31
C ARG A 554 -31.66 0.52 -9.91
N ALA A 555 -31.31 -0.70 -9.52
CA ALA A 555 -31.67 -1.28 -8.22
C ALA A 555 -30.99 -0.58 -7.03
N THR A 556 -29.79 -0.01 -7.22
CA THR A 556 -29.03 0.66 -6.14
C THR A 556 -29.74 1.89 -5.60
N LYS A 557 -30.36 2.71 -6.46
CA LYS A 557 -30.95 3.99 -6.07
C LYS A 557 -31.91 3.92 -4.86
N PRO A 558 -32.91 3.03 -4.82
CA PRO A 558 -33.83 2.92 -3.68
C PRO A 558 -33.17 2.41 -2.40
N VAL A 559 -32.07 1.65 -2.50
CA VAL A 559 -31.42 0.99 -1.35
C VAL A 559 -30.07 1.58 -0.97
N ALA A 560 -29.58 2.63 -1.63
CA ALA A 560 -28.22 3.18 -1.49
C ALA A 560 -27.79 3.55 -0.04
N ARG A 561 -28.75 3.65 0.89
CA ARG A 561 -28.52 3.93 2.32
C ARG A 561 -28.60 2.71 3.24
N LYS A 562 -29.02 1.57 2.72
CA LYS A 562 -29.16 0.30 3.43
C LYS A 562 -27.99 -0.61 3.04
N ALA A 563 -27.44 -1.31 4.01
CA ALA A 563 -26.38 -2.29 3.75
C ALA A 563 -26.92 -3.46 2.89
N GLU A 564 -28.20 -3.79 3.04
CA GLU A 564 -28.89 -4.86 2.32
C GLU A 564 -29.45 -4.40 0.96
N GLY A 565 -29.74 -5.36 0.10
CA GLY A 565 -30.26 -5.14 -1.25
C GLY A 565 -29.18 -5.24 -2.33
N GLN A 566 -29.60 -5.08 -3.59
CA GLN A 566 -28.72 -5.10 -4.74
C GLN A 566 -28.09 -3.71 -4.95
N HIS A 567 -26.77 -3.69 -5.08
CA HIS A 567 -25.96 -2.48 -5.16
C HIS A 567 -24.96 -2.56 -6.31
N LEU A 568 -24.56 -1.39 -6.82
CA LEU A 568 -23.43 -1.20 -7.71
C LEU A 568 -22.35 -0.47 -6.93
N CYS A 569 -21.19 -1.12 -6.74
CA CYS A 569 -20.13 -0.56 -5.90
C CYS A 569 -19.67 0.80 -6.45
N PRO A 570 -19.66 1.87 -5.65
CA PRO A 570 -19.22 3.18 -6.11
C PRO A 570 -17.71 3.26 -6.39
N ILE A 571 -16.92 2.31 -5.89
CA ILE A 571 -15.46 2.29 -6.06
C ILE A 571 -15.06 1.51 -7.31
N CYS A 572 -15.66 0.33 -7.55
CA CYS A 572 -15.23 -0.56 -8.62
C CYS A 572 -16.31 -0.86 -9.67
N ASN A 573 -17.50 -0.27 -9.53
CA ASN A 573 -18.64 -0.48 -10.42
C ASN A 573 -19.06 -1.95 -10.61
N ARG A 574 -18.73 -2.84 -9.67
CA ARG A 574 -19.26 -4.21 -9.68
C ARG A 574 -20.62 -4.30 -9.00
N PRO A 575 -21.59 -5.02 -9.59
CA PRO A 575 -22.80 -5.44 -8.90
C PRO A 575 -22.46 -6.31 -7.68
N PHE A 576 -23.20 -6.15 -6.59
CA PHE A 576 -23.10 -7.01 -5.41
C PHE A 576 -24.41 -6.95 -4.61
N THR A 577 -24.66 -7.95 -3.78
CA THR A 577 -25.85 -8.02 -2.92
C THR A 577 -25.41 -8.03 -1.46
N GLY A 578 -25.84 -7.02 -0.70
CA GLY A 578 -25.39 -6.83 0.68
C GLY A 578 -23.94 -6.34 0.77
N GLY A 579 -23.67 -5.25 1.51
CA GLY A 579 -22.30 -4.75 1.66
C GLY A 579 -22.05 -3.99 2.95
N THR A 580 -20.88 -3.37 3.01
CA THR A 580 -20.40 -2.70 4.21
C THR A 580 -20.62 -1.19 4.13
N ASN A 581 -21.20 -0.61 5.18
CA ASN A 581 -21.31 0.84 5.35
C ASN A 581 -19.93 1.46 5.64
N ALA A 582 -19.22 1.86 4.59
CA ALA A 582 -17.90 2.44 4.67
C ALA A 582 -17.96 3.93 5.07
N ARG A 583 -17.48 4.23 6.29
CA ARG A 583 -17.39 5.57 6.90
C ARG A 583 -15.99 6.17 6.74
N ALA A 584 -15.73 7.33 7.35
CA ALA A 584 -14.42 8.01 7.35
C ALA A 584 -13.22 7.10 7.73
N ASN A 585 -13.45 6.12 8.61
CA ASN A 585 -12.43 5.13 9.02
C ASN A 585 -11.98 4.22 7.86
N PHE A 586 -12.77 4.11 6.80
CA PHE A 586 -12.49 3.34 5.59
C PHE A 586 -12.09 4.24 4.40
N LEU A 587 -12.76 5.38 4.22
CA LEU A 587 -12.68 6.26 3.04
C LEU A 587 -12.49 7.71 3.45
N ASN A 588 -11.57 8.45 2.80
CA ASN A 588 -11.46 9.89 3.04
C ASN A 588 -12.63 10.58 2.34
N ASN A 589 -13.50 11.23 3.10
CA ASN A 589 -14.72 11.86 2.57
C ASN A 589 -15.56 10.89 1.69
N PRO A 590 -16.22 9.86 2.27
CA PRO A 590 -16.92 8.81 1.53
C PRO A 590 -17.88 9.32 0.44
N GLU A 591 -18.44 10.51 0.64
CA GLU A 591 -19.42 11.13 -0.25
C GLU A 591 -18.81 11.73 -1.53
N SER A 592 -17.50 12.00 -1.60
CA SER A 592 -16.85 12.46 -2.84
C SER A 592 -16.65 11.36 -3.87
N HIS A 593 -16.77 10.09 -3.48
CA HIS A 593 -16.60 8.94 -4.38
C HIS A 593 -17.86 8.63 -5.19
N THR A 594 -18.96 9.38 -5.00
CA THR A 594 -20.18 9.12 -5.75
C THR A 594 -21.11 10.33 -5.84
N ASN A 595 -21.43 10.73 -7.07
CA ASN A 595 -22.54 11.65 -7.34
C ASN A 595 -23.92 10.98 -7.12
N ARG A 596 -23.98 9.72 -6.67
CA ARG A 596 -25.21 8.93 -6.53
C ARG A 596 -25.90 9.13 -5.17
N ALA A 597 -25.18 9.60 -4.16
CA ALA A 597 -25.68 9.87 -2.80
C ALA A 597 -26.23 11.30 -2.51
N PRO A 598 -25.81 12.39 -3.19
CA PRO A 598 -26.15 13.76 -2.78
C PRO A 598 -27.63 14.16 -2.87
N SER A 599 -28.47 13.47 -3.65
CA SER A 599 -29.84 13.93 -3.95
C SER A 599 -30.83 13.87 -2.77
N HIS A 600 -30.49 13.25 -1.64
CA HIS A 600 -31.40 13.06 -0.50
C HIS A 600 -30.84 13.47 0.87
N GLY A 601 -29.70 14.18 0.94
CA GLY A 601 -28.96 14.53 2.17
C GLY A 601 -27.73 13.65 2.43
N ARG A 602 -26.85 14.08 3.35
CA ARG A 602 -25.49 13.54 3.60
C ARG A 602 -25.46 12.51 4.75
N PRO A 603 -25.45 11.19 4.49
CA PRO A 603 -25.42 10.17 5.55
C PRO A 603 -24.03 9.94 6.18
N GLY A 604 -22.95 10.45 5.57
CA GLY A 604 -21.57 10.30 6.04
C GLY A 604 -20.94 8.92 5.76
N TYR A 605 -21.54 8.09 4.91
CA TYR A 605 -21.03 6.78 4.49
C TYR A 605 -21.53 6.36 3.09
N ILE A 606 -20.87 5.38 2.49
CA ILE A 606 -21.30 4.68 1.26
C ILE A 606 -21.30 3.16 1.47
N VAL A 607 -22.08 2.41 0.68
CA VAL A 607 -22.07 0.94 0.73
C VAL A 607 -21.08 0.42 -0.31
N ILE A 608 -20.15 -0.45 0.12
CA ILE A 608 -19.12 -1.03 -0.76
C ILE A 608 -19.17 -2.56 -0.73
N CYS A 609 -18.67 -3.18 -1.80
CA CYS A 609 -18.53 -4.63 -1.91
C CYS A 609 -17.36 -5.16 -1.07
N ASP A 610 -17.36 -6.48 -0.83
CA ASP A 610 -16.35 -7.17 -0.04
C ASP A 610 -14.94 -7.05 -0.63
N ALA A 611 -14.78 -7.12 -1.95
CA ALA A 611 -13.47 -6.93 -2.59
C ALA A 611 -12.85 -5.56 -2.27
N CYS A 612 -13.64 -4.47 -2.39
CA CYS A 612 -13.17 -3.12 -2.04
C CYS A 612 -12.93 -2.93 -0.54
N LYS A 613 -13.72 -3.62 0.30
CA LYS A 613 -13.54 -3.63 1.76
C LYS A 613 -12.23 -4.31 2.13
N PHE A 614 -11.99 -5.52 1.63
CA PHE A 614 -10.78 -6.28 1.97
C PHE A 614 -9.52 -5.68 1.39
N GLU A 615 -9.58 -5.08 0.20
CA GLU A 615 -8.48 -4.31 -0.38
C GLU A 615 -7.99 -3.22 0.59
N ARG A 616 -8.93 -2.41 1.10
CA ARG A 616 -8.63 -1.36 2.09
C ARG A 616 -8.16 -1.94 3.43
N PHE A 617 -8.71 -3.10 3.83
CA PHE A 617 -8.26 -3.78 5.04
C PHE A 617 -6.81 -4.21 4.94
N LEU A 618 -6.42 -4.90 3.87
CA LEU A 618 -5.04 -5.31 3.67
C LEU A 618 -4.11 -4.12 3.58
N GLN A 619 -4.48 -3.07 2.83
CA GLN A 619 -3.70 -1.83 2.81
C GLN A 619 -3.44 -1.28 4.22
N GLN A 620 -4.48 -1.19 5.06
CA GLN A 620 -4.37 -0.71 6.44
C GLN A 620 -3.64 -1.69 7.39
N GLN A 621 -3.69 -3.00 7.11
CA GLN A 621 -2.96 -3.99 7.90
C GLN A 621 -1.47 -3.85 7.65
N ILE A 622 -1.06 -3.80 6.38
CA ILE A 622 0.36 -3.81 6.03
C ILE A 622 1.03 -2.49 6.44
N LEU A 623 0.28 -1.38 6.43
CA LEU A 623 0.76 -0.03 6.78
C LEU A 623 0.69 0.35 8.24
N GLU A 624 -0.05 -0.41 9.03
CA GLU A 624 -0.46 -0.04 10.37
C GLU A 624 -1.25 1.29 10.50
N ASP A 625 -1.64 1.93 9.41
CA ASP A 625 -2.50 3.12 9.40
C ASP A 625 -3.13 3.32 8.02
N LYS A 626 -3.99 4.32 7.88
CA LYS A 626 -4.52 4.75 6.59
C LYS A 626 -3.44 5.54 5.83
N PRO A 627 -3.02 5.11 4.62
CA PRO A 627 -2.07 5.87 3.83
C PRO A 627 -2.68 7.19 3.37
N ALA A 628 -1.85 8.25 3.29
CA ALA A 628 -2.23 9.49 2.63
C ALA A 628 -2.18 9.35 1.10
N GLN A 629 -1.13 8.66 0.61
CA GLN A 629 -0.87 8.46 -0.81
C GLN A 629 -0.32 7.05 -1.05
N MET A 630 -0.42 6.57 -2.29
CA MET A 630 0.21 5.34 -2.75
C MET A 630 1.08 5.66 -3.96
N MET A 631 2.38 5.47 -3.83
CA MET A 631 3.31 5.45 -4.95
C MET A 631 3.23 4.08 -5.62
N VAL A 632 3.12 4.10 -6.93
CA VAL A 632 2.92 2.94 -7.79
C VAL A 632 4.07 2.92 -8.78
N LEU A 633 4.81 1.81 -8.79
CA LEU A 633 5.87 1.56 -9.78
C LEU A 633 5.39 0.45 -10.72
N ILE A 634 5.46 0.71 -12.03
CA ILE A 634 5.07 -0.23 -13.08
C ILE A 634 6.15 -0.26 -14.16
N PRO A 635 6.31 -1.38 -14.90
CA PRO A 635 7.10 -1.36 -16.12
C PRO A 635 6.44 -0.39 -17.12
N ARG A 636 7.25 0.39 -17.85
CA ARG A 636 6.78 1.40 -18.82
C ARG A 636 5.85 0.86 -19.89
N MET A 637 5.99 -0.42 -20.21
CA MET A 637 5.05 -1.17 -21.04
C MET A 637 5.05 -2.64 -20.66
N ASN A 638 6.24 -3.23 -20.72
CA ASN A 638 6.47 -4.63 -20.48
C ASN A 638 7.90 -4.82 -19.96
N ILE A 639 8.15 -5.97 -19.34
CA ILE A 639 9.46 -6.32 -18.81
C ILE A 639 9.69 -7.81 -18.92
N GLY A 640 10.92 -8.20 -19.27
CA GLY A 640 11.32 -9.61 -19.33
C GLY A 640 11.39 -10.21 -17.93
N TYR A 641 11.30 -11.53 -17.83
CA TYR A 641 11.28 -12.23 -16.54
C TYR A 641 12.48 -11.85 -15.64
N ARG A 642 13.71 -11.89 -16.17
CA ARG A 642 14.94 -11.61 -15.41
C ARG A 642 15.04 -10.13 -15.03
N SER A 643 14.76 -9.22 -15.96
CA SER A 643 14.71 -7.78 -15.66
C SER A 643 13.63 -7.46 -14.63
N GLY A 644 12.52 -8.19 -14.65
CA GLY A 644 11.46 -8.10 -13.65
C GLY A 644 11.94 -8.44 -12.24
N GLU A 645 12.72 -9.51 -12.11
CA GLU A 645 13.35 -9.88 -10.83
C GLU A 645 14.39 -8.86 -10.36
N VAL A 646 15.20 -8.30 -11.28
CA VAL A 646 16.14 -7.22 -10.96
C VAL A 646 15.41 -5.95 -10.52
N PHE A 647 14.34 -5.55 -11.21
CA PHE A 647 13.51 -4.41 -10.87
C PHE A 647 12.92 -4.56 -9.46
N LYS A 648 12.34 -5.73 -9.17
CA LYS A 648 11.80 -6.10 -7.86
C LYS A 648 12.86 -6.02 -6.76
N SER A 649 14.02 -6.62 -6.98
CA SER A 649 15.13 -6.66 -6.03
C SER A 649 15.66 -5.25 -5.72
N LYS A 650 15.90 -4.42 -6.74
CA LYS A 650 16.35 -3.03 -6.56
C LYS A 650 15.32 -2.20 -5.79
N ALA A 651 14.03 -2.32 -6.14
CA ALA A 651 12.98 -1.61 -5.42
C ALA A 651 12.87 -2.07 -3.96
N LEU A 652 12.96 -3.38 -3.70
CA LEU A 652 12.98 -3.90 -2.32
C LEU A 652 14.17 -3.36 -1.52
N GLN A 653 15.37 -3.33 -2.11
CA GLN A 653 16.59 -2.82 -1.46
C GLN A 653 16.45 -1.34 -1.09
N ILE A 654 16.00 -0.47 -2.01
CA ILE A 654 15.80 0.96 -1.74
C ILE A 654 14.83 1.14 -0.57
N TRP A 655 13.70 0.43 -0.58
CA TRP A 655 12.68 0.63 0.46
C TRP A 655 13.04 0.00 1.80
N ASN A 656 13.82 -1.08 1.82
CA ASN A 656 14.38 -1.63 3.06
C ASN A 656 15.37 -0.65 3.70
N LEU A 657 16.23 -0.02 2.90
CA LEU A 657 17.15 1.03 3.37
C LEU A 657 16.38 2.25 3.90
N ILE A 658 15.33 2.69 3.21
CA ILE A 658 14.43 3.74 3.70
C ILE A 658 13.79 3.33 5.03
N ALA A 659 13.20 2.14 5.09
CA ALA A 659 12.52 1.66 6.30
C ALA A 659 13.47 1.56 7.50
N ALA A 660 14.69 1.04 7.29
CA ALA A 660 15.73 0.97 8.32
C ALA A 660 16.16 2.36 8.82
N THR A 661 16.28 3.33 7.93
CA THR A 661 16.58 4.74 8.31
C THR A 661 15.43 5.37 9.12
N MET A 662 14.22 4.83 9.01
CA MET A 662 13.05 5.32 9.73
C MET A 662 12.68 4.49 10.96
N SER A 663 13.34 3.36 11.19
CA SER A 663 13.06 2.43 12.30
C SER A 663 13.99 2.65 13.48
N GLU A 664 13.75 1.88 14.55
CA GLU A 664 14.63 1.81 15.72
C GLU A 664 16.06 1.34 15.39
N ASP A 665 16.24 0.66 14.26
CA ASP A 665 17.54 0.16 13.77
C ASP A 665 18.39 1.27 13.15
N ASN A 666 17.85 2.48 12.94
CA ASN A 666 18.60 3.59 12.39
C ASN A 666 19.82 3.88 13.29
N PRO A 667 21.07 3.86 12.79
CA PRO A 667 22.26 4.15 13.60
C PRO A 667 22.37 5.63 14.01
N ASP A 668 21.92 6.58 13.18
CA ASP A 668 21.89 8.02 13.48
C ASP A 668 20.44 8.54 13.44
N PRO A 669 19.76 8.71 14.60
CA PRO A 669 18.35 9.11 14.63
C PRO A 669 18.13 10.57 14.21
N HIS A 670 19.20 11.32 13.96
CA HIS A 670 19.13 12.65 13.35
C HIS A 670 19.07 12.60 11.82
N GLU A 671 19.47 11.49 11.20
CA GLU A 671 19.26 11.24 9.77
C GLU A 671 17.83 10.77 9.52
N ARG A 672 17.16 11.43 8.56
CA ARG A 672 15.75 11.22 8.26
C ARG A 672 15.51 11.20 6.76
N ILE A 673 14.47 10.51 6.33
CA ILE A 673 14.03 10.47 4.93
C ILE A 673 12.95 11.51 4.66
N SER A 674 13.06 12.24 3.54
CA SER A 674 11.98 13.05 2.99
C SER A 674 12.06 13.17 1.47
N PHE A 675 10.93 12.91 0.79
CA PHE A 675 10.77 13.18 -0.64
C PHE A 675 10.40 14.63 -0.96
N SER A 676 10.04 15.46 0.04
CA SER A 676 9.55 16.82 -0.19
C SER A 676 10.65 17.91 -0.17
N LEU A 677 11.84 17.59 0.34
CA LEU A 677 12.94 18.55 0.49
C LEU A 677 13.74 18.78 -0.80
N THR A 678 13.06 19.24 -1.86
CA THR A 678 13.60 19.43 -3.22
C THR A 678 14.96 20.13 -3.25
N GLY A 679 15.18 21.16 -2.44
CA GLY A 679 16.47 21.88 -2.40
C GLY A 679 17.63 21.07 -1.83
N GLU A 680 17.37 20.21 -0.82
CA GLU A 680 18.37 19.28 -0.26
C GLU A 680 18.65 18.15 -1.24
N ILE A 681 17.59 17.57 -1.82
CA ILE A 681 17.69 16.51 -2.83
C ILE A 681 18.51 16.99 -4.03
N ALA A 682 18.18 18.18 -4.57
CA ALA A 682 18.91 18.78 -5.67
C ALA A 682 20.39 19.06 -5.36
N ARG A 683 20.74 19.39 -4.11
CA ARG A 683 22.13 19.59 -3.69
C ARG A 683 22.94 18.30 -3.59
N ARG A 684 22.28 17.16 -3.38
CA ARG A 684 22.92 15.84 -3.24
C ARG A 684 22.97 15.04 -4.54
N LEU A 685 22.20 15.47 -5.54
CA LEU A 685 22.16 14.87 -6.87
C LEU A 685 23.14 15.43 -7.95
N PRO A 686 24.03 16.43 -7.72
CA PRO A 686 24.67 17.09 -8.84
C PRO A 686 25.62 16.16 -9.62
N GLU A 687 25.52 16.24 -10.95
CA GLU A 687 26.39 15.67 -11.99
C GLU A 687 26.46 14.13 -12.12
N LYS A 688 25.78 13.36 -11.26
CA LYS A 688 25.66 11.92 -11.47
C LYS A 688 24.62 11.61 -12.54
N ASP A 689 24.97 10.66 -13.40
CA ASP A 689 24.00 10.07 -14.31
C ASP A 689 22.95 9.33 -13.48
N MET A 690 21.71 9.86 -13.46
CA MET A 690 20.58 9.30 -12.72
C MET A 690 20.30 7.84 -13.12
N GLU A 691 20.73 7.46 -14.32
CA GLU A 691 20.58 6.13 -14.88
C GLU A 691 21.56 5.10 -14.26
N LEU A 692 22.58 5.57 -13.53
CA LEU A 692 23.64 4.77 -12.89
C LEU A 692 23.64 4.85 -11.37
N ILE A 693 22.68 5.56 -10.77
CA ILE A 693 22.60 5.72 -9.32
C ILE A 693 22.34 4.37 -8.63
N THR A 694 23.11 4.05 -7.59
CA THR A 694 22.85 2.83 -6.80
C THR A 694 21.66 3.03 -5.86
N PRO A 695 21.03 1.94 -5.36
CA PRO A 695 20.02 2.02 -4.30
C PRO A 695 20.44 2.88 -3.11
N GLU A 696 21.67 2.72 -2.61
CA GLU A 696 22.21 3.46 -1.47
C GLU A 696 22.35 4.95 -1.77
N GLU A 697 22.88 5.27 -2.96
CA GLU A 697 23.05 6.65 -3.39
C GLU A 697 21.71 7.37 -3.55
N LEU A 698 20.69 6.66 -4.05
CA LEU A 698 19.33 7.18 -4.18
C LEU A 698 18.71 7.46 -2.81
N VAL A 699 18.84 6.53 -1.84
CA VAL A 699 18.34 6.75 -0.47
C VAL A 699 19.08 7.92 0.20
N GLN A 700 20.38 8.03 -0.03
CA GLN A 700 21.17 9.14 0.50
C GLN A 700 20.73 10.50 -0.07
N ALA A 701 20.27 10.55 -1.31
CA ALA A 701 19.71 11.76 -1.92
C ALA A 701 18.43 12.23 -1.21
N PHE A 702 17.62 11.32 -0.68
CA PHE A 702 16.41 11.62 0.08
C PHE A 702 16.63 11.76 1.59
N THR A 703 17.83 11.48 2.06
CA THR A 703 18.21 11.62 3.47
C THR A 703 18.50 13.09 3.79
N TYR A 704 18.17 13.55 5.00
CA TYR A 704 18.55 14.87 5.50
C TYR A 704 18.89 14.79 7.00
N LYS A 705 19.72 15.72 7.49
CA LYS A 705 20.01 15.84 8.92
C LYS A 705 19.05 16.80 9.59
N THR A 706 18.56 16.38 10.75
CA THR A 706 17.69 17.18 11.59
C THR A 706 18.40 18.47 12.04
N GLY A 707 17.71 19.61 11.96
CA GLY A 707 18.27 20.89 12.43
C GLY A 707 18.53 20.93 13.94
N ALA A 708 19.44 21.81 14.37
CA ALA A 708 19.93 21.87 15.76
C ALA A 708 18.82 22.07 16.81
N ASP A 709 17.80 22.90 16.52
CA ASP A 709 16.70 23.15 17.45
C ASP A 709 15.81 21.92 17.65
N LYS A 710 15.51 21.22 16.55
CA LYS A 710 14.79 19.93 16.58
C LYS A 710 15.58 18.85 17.29
N ALA A 711 16.90 18.79 17.09
CA ALA A 711 17.77 17.85 17.79
C ALA A 711 17.72 18.07 19.31
N LYS A 712 17.76 19.33 19.78
CA LYS A 712 17.56 19.69 21.19
C LYS A 712 16.18 19.31 21.71
N GLU A 713 15.14 19.49 20.89
CA GLU A 713 13.77 19.08 21.25
C GLU A 713 13.67 17.56 21.48
N TYR A 714 14.21 16.75 20.57
CA TYR A 714 14.23 15.29 20.71
C TYR A 714 15.07 14.84 21.89
N ARG A 715 16.20 15.49 22.15
CA ARG A 715 17.04 15.22 23.32
C ARG A 715 16.27 15.40 24.63
N ARG A 716 15.49 16.48 24.73
CA ARG A 716 14.62 16.72 25.89
C ARG A 716 13.50 15.69 26.00
N GLN A 717 12.93 15.24 24.87
CA GLN A 717 11.92 14.18 24.86
C GLN A 717 12.49 12.83 25.30
N LEU A 718 13.71 12.50 24.89
CA LEU A 718 14.41 11.28 25.30
C LEU A 718 14.60 11.24 26.82
N LYS A 719 15.11 12.33 27.40
CA LYS A 719 15.26 12.46 28.85
C LYS A 719 13.92 12.32 29.59
N ALA A 720 12.86 12.96 29.08
CA ALA A 720 11.53 12.87 29.71
C ALA A 720 10.96 11.44 29.68
N LEU A 721 11.16 10.71 28.58
CA LEU A 721 10.71 9.32 28.46
C LEU A 721 11.52 8.36 29.33
N LEU A 722 12.84 8.55 29.46
CA LEU A 722 13.66 7.78 30.39
C LEU A 722 13.20 7.98 31.83
N ASN A 723 12.92 9.22 32.22
CA ASN A 723 12.37 9.54 33.54
C ASN A 723 10.99 8.90 33.79
N GLU A 724 10.13 8.84 32.76
CA GLU A 724 8.81 8.23 32.91
C GLU A 724 8.83 6.70 32.93
N SER A 725 9.74 6.07 32.17
CA SER A 725 9.74 4.61 31.98
C SER A 725 10.67 3.87 32.94
N ILE A 726 11.75 4.50 33.39
CA ILE A 726 12.81 3.83 34.17
C ILE A 726 12.89 4.43 35.57
N GLY A 727 13.07 5.75 35.64
CA GLY A 727 13.41 6.41 36.90
C GLY A 727 14.02 7.80 36.71
N ASP A 728 13.96 8.64 37.73
CA ASP A 728 14.38 10.04 37.66
C ASP A 728 15.91 10.20 37.79
N GLY A 729 16.58 10.32 36.64
CA GLY A 729 17.98 10.72 36.53
C GLY A 729 19.00 9.58 36.46
N LEU A 730 20.28 9.98 36.31
CA LEU A 730 21.39 9.09 35.92
C LEU A 730 21.61 7.88 36.86
N ALA A 731 21.40 8.05 38.17
CA ALA A 731 21.64 6.97 39.13
C ALA A 731 20.70 5.78 38.89
N GLU A 732 19.40 6.07 38.72
CA GLU A 732 18.39 5.05 38.45
C GLU A 732 18.56 4.44 37.05
N TRP A 733 18.99 5.23 36.07
CA TRP A 733 19.31 4.72 34.73
C TRP A 733 20.51 3.78 34.72
N ASN A 734 21.60 4.14 35.41
CA ASN A 734 22.81 3.33 35.54
C ASN A 734 22.52 2.02 36.26
N GLU A 735 21.71 2.06 37.32
CA GLU A 735 21.28 0.87 38.06
C GLU A 735 20.44 -0.06 37.17
N TYR A 736 19.45 0.47 36.45
CA TYR A 736 18.56 -0.35 35.62
C TYR A 736 19.29 -1.03 34.45
N PHE A 737 20.22 -0.33 33.80
CA PHE A 737 20.93 -0.84 32.62
C PHE A 737 22.32 -1.40 32.91
N GLU A 738 22.70 -1.49 34.20
CA GLU A 738 24.02 -1.98 34.64
C GLU A 738 25.18 -1.21 33.97
N THR A 739 25.10 0.13 33.94
CA THR A 739 26.11 1.01 33.33
C THR A 739 26.77 1.95 34.35
N ASP A 740 27.90 2.57 33.98
CA ASP A 740 28.73 3.39 34.87
C ASP A 740 28.98 4.82 34.34
N PHE A 741 28.05 5.34 33.54
CA PHE A 741 28.16 6.68 32.96
C PHE A 741 28.26 7.75 34.07
N ARG A 742 29.14 8.74 33.88
CA ARG A 742 29.41 9.81 34.86
C ARG A 742 28.61 11.09 34.61
N SER A 743 27.98 11.20 33.45
CA SER A 743 27.12 12.33 33.11
C SER A 743 25.86 11.84 32.41
N GLU A 744 24.76 12.56 32.63
CA GLU A 744 23.50 12.32 31.89
C GLU A 744 23.73 12.45 30.39
N GLU A 745 24.61 13.37 29.97
CA GLU A 745 24.86 13.63 28.56
C GLU A 745 25.56 12.45 27.87
N ASP A 746 26.52 11.82 28.55
CA ASP A 746 27.20 10.63 28.04
C ASP A 746 26.24 9.44 27.97
N PHE A 747 25.38 9.27 28.97
CA PHE A 747 24.34 8.23 28.96
C PHE A 747 23.38 8.44 27.79
N LEU A 748 22.83 9.65 27.63
CA LEU A 748 21.91 9.97 26.55
C LEU A 748 22.58 9.82 25.17
N ASN A 749 23.88 10.13 25.03
CA ASN A 749 24.67 9.84 23.83
C ASN A 749 24.78 8.32 23.61
N GLY A 750 25.01 7.58 24.69
CA GLY A 750 25.07 6.13 24.69
C GLY A 750 23.79 5.50 24.14
N VAL A 751 22.62 5.99 24.58
CA VAL A 751 21.29 5.59 24.08
C VAL A 751 21.09 6.00 22.62
N THR A 752 21.47 7.22 22.26
CA THR A 752 21.26 7.76 20.89
C THR A 752 22.01 6.93 19.85
N ASN A 753 23.24 6.52 20.16
CA ASN A 753 24.14 5.77 19.29
C ASN A 753 24.03 4.24 19.45
N LEU A 754 23.05 3.73 20.22
CA LEU A 754 22.85 2.30 20.47
C LEU A 754 24.11 1.58 21.02
N SER A 755 24.87 2.26 21.88
CA SER A 755 26.11 1.72 22.48
C SER A 755 25.93 1.08 23.85
N ILE A 756 24.70 1.11 24.39
CA ILE A 756 24.32 0.49 25.66
C ILE A 756 23.65 -0.85 25.35
N SER A 757 24.02 -1.90 26.11
CA SER A 757 23.37 -3.21 26.03
C SER A 757 21.91 -3.10 26.48
N ASP A 758 20.97 -3.53 25.64
CA ASP A 758 19.54 -3.50 25.91
C ASP A 758 18.92 -4.88 25.62
N PRO A 759 19.12 -5.86 26.51
CA PRO A 759 18.56 -7.20 26.34
C PRO A 759 17.02 -7.20 26.43
N THR A 760 16.43 -6.17 27.05
CA THR A 760 14.98 -6.02 27.21
C THR A 760 14.27 -5.34 26.05
N GLY A 761 15.01 -4.61 25.19
CA GLY A 761 14.45 -3.77 24.12
C GLY A 761 13.86 -2.42 24.58
N ALA A 762 13.94 -2.10 25.88
CA ALA A 762 13.33 -0.91 26.47
C ALA A 762 13.99 0.39 26.00
N LEU A 763 15.33 0.45 25.86
CA LEU A 763 16.03 1.62 25.34
C LEU A 763 15.69 1.85 23.87
N ARG A 764 15.60 0.79 23.06
CA ARG A 764 15.19 0.90 21.65
C ARG A 764 13.80 1.49 21.54
N GLU A 765 12.85 1.03 22.35
CA GLU A 765 11.48 1.55 22.35
C GLU A 765 11.41 3.03 22.80
N ILE A 766 12.11 3.38 23.87
CA ILE A 766 12.18 4.76 24.39
C ILE A 766 12.82 5.69 23.35
N ARG A 767 13.92 5.26 22.72
CA ARG A 767 14.60 5.98 21.64
C ARG A 767 13.67 6.17 20.44
N ALA A 768 13.00 5.11 19.99
CA ALA A 768 12.07 5.17 18.87
C ALA A 768 10.93 6.15 19.13
N LYS A 769 10.36 6.15 20.34
CA LYS A 769 9.33 7.13 20.76
C LYS A 769 9.88 8.56 20.80
N ALA A 770 11.05 8.77 21.39
CA ALA A 770 11.66 10.10 21.53
C ALA A 770 11.96 10.74 20.18
N TYR A 771 12.56 9.98 19.27
CA TYR A 771 12.95 10.46 17.95
C TYR A 771 11.86 10.27 16.88
N LYS A 772 10.71 9.65 17.23
CA LYS A 772 9.62 9.34 16.30
C LYS A 772 10.09 8.47 15.13
N LEU A 773 10.88 7.44 15.43
CA LEU A 773 11.39 6.46 14.48
C LEU A 773 10.30 5.44 14.18
N VAL A 774 9.35 5.84 13.32
CA VAL A 774 8.29 4.96 12.81
C VAL A 774 8.35 5.04 11.29
N PRO A 775 8.52 3.90 10.59
CA PRO A 775 8.46 3.85 9.13
C PRO A 775 7.20 4.56 8.61
N GLN A 776 7.38 5.59 7.77
CA GLN A 776 6.25 6.28 7.12
C GLN A 776 5.96 5.71 5.73
N MET A 777 6.83 4.83 5.26
CA MET A 777 6.74 4.13 3.98
C MET A 777 7.15 2.69 4.24
N ARG A 778 6.40 1.76 3.66
CA ARG A 778 6.73 0.34 3.71
C ARG A 778 6.63 -0.22 2.30
N PHE A 779 7.53 -1.14 1.97
CA PHE A 779 7.43 -1.92 0.75
C PHE A 779 6.38 -3.01 0.98
N ILE A 780 5.27 -2.98 0.23
CA ILE A 780 4.10 -3.77 0.61
C ILE A 780 3.86 -4.98 -0.29
N CYS A 781 4.14 -4.93 -1.60
CA CYS A 781 3.94 -6.09 -2.45
C CYS A 781 4.87 -6.10 -3.67
N GLU A 782 5.28 -7.31 -4.08
CA GLU A 782 6.31 -7.51 -5.09
C GLU A 782 5.85 -8.42 -6.24
N THR A 783 5.51 -7.82 -7.38
CA THR A 783 5.62 -8.52 -8.66
C THR A 783 6.23 -7.60 -9.71
N PRO A 784 6.84 -8.14 -10.76
CA PRO A 784 7.34 -7.34 -11.89
C PRO A 784 6.27 -6.49 -12.60
N HIS A 785 4.99 -6.79 -12.39
CA HIS A 785 3.86 -6.09 -13.01
C HIS A 785 3.56 -4.76 -12.32
N LEU A 786 3.69 -4.73 -10.99
CA LEU A 786 3.17 -3.66 -10.14
C LEU A 786 3.80 -3.74 -8.75
N ILE A 787 4.40 -2.63 -8.31
CA ILE A 787 4.93 -2.45 -6.95
C ILE A 787 4.17 -1.29 -6.31
N LEU A 788 3.69 -1.51 -5.08
CA LEU A 788 2.91 -0.55 -4.33
C LEU A 788 3.66 -0.13 -3.07
N ILE A 789 3.86 1.17 -2.95
CA ILE A 789 4.55 1.84 -1.85
C ILE A 789 3.58 2.85 -1.27
N PRO A 790 2.87 2.50 -0.22
CA PRO A 790 2.07 3.49 0.48
C PRO A 790 2.93 4.43 1.32
N ILE A 791 2.44 5.66 1.39
CA ILE A 791 3.08 6.79 2.03
C ILE A 791 2.10 7.37 3.05
N ARG A 792 2.51 7.35 4.33
CA ARG A 792 1.67 7.79 5.45
C ARG A 792 1.47 9.31 5.45
N ASN A 793 2.51 10.07 5.13
CA ASN A 793 2.45 11.53 5.02
C ASN A 793 2.57 11.95 3.55
N PRO A 794 1.80 12.94 3.09
CA PRO A 794 1.87 13.39 1.71
C PRO A 794 3.26 13.98 1.40
N ILE A 795 3.69 13.89 0.13
CA ILE A 795 4.93 14.52 -0.36
C ILE A 795 4.70 16.04 -0.47
N ALA A 796 4.78 16.74 0.66
CA ALA A 796 4.54 18.17 0.76
C ALA A 796 5.31 18.77 1.96
N ILE A 797 5.39 20.10 2.01
CA ILE A 797 5.81 20.88 3.18
C ILE A 797 4.56 21.57 3.77
N GLU A 798 4.48 21.74 5.10
CA GLU A 798 3.28 22.20 5.83
C GLU A 798 2.62 23.48 5.28
N LYS A 799 3.39 24.38 4.65
CA LYS A 799 2.91 25.65 4.11
C LYS A 799 2.76 25.68 2.58
N ASP A 800 2.95 24.56 1.89
CA ASP A 800 2.90 24.52 0.42
C ASP A 800 1.51 24.84 -0.13
N SER A 801 1.46 25.45 -1.32
CA SER A 801 0.28 25.40 -2.18
C SER A 801 0.15 24.02 -2.79
N GLU A 802 -1.07 23.66 -3.22
CA GLU A 802 -1.32 22.37 -3.88
C GLU A 802 -0.42 22.16 -5.11
N VAL A 803 -0.17 23.22 -5.88
CA VAL A 803 0.71 23.18 -7.06
C VAL A 803 2.17 22.98 -6.67
N ASN A 804 2.65 23.65 -5.61
CA ASN A 804 4.03 23.50 -5.15
C ASN A 804 4.28 22.08 -4.63
N ALA A 805 3.34 21.54 -3.84
CA ALA A 805 3.38 20.14 -3.38
C ALA A 805 3.40 19.17 -4.58
N ALA A 806 2.57 19.41 -5.60
CA ALA A 806 2.55 18.60 -6.81
C ALA A 806 3.86 18.66 -7.61
N ILE A 807 4.56 19.80 -7.65
CA ILE A 807 5.90 19.91 -8.28
C ILE A 807 6.92 19.06 -7.51
N ARG A 808 6.88 19.06 -6.17
CA ARG A 808 7.75 18.22 -5.34
C ARG A 808 7.48 16.73 -5.54
N GLU A 809 6.19 16.37 -5.61
CA GLU A 809 5.73 15.02 -5.92
C GLU A 809 6.27 14.56 -7.29
N LEU A 810 6.10 15.40 -8.33
CA LEU A 810 6.64 15.13 -9.66
C LEU A 810 8.16 14.96 -9.67
N PHE A 811 8.89 15.81 -8.95
CA PHE A 811 10.35 15.73 -8.84
C PHE A 811 10.81 14.40 -8.23
N ALA A 812 10.19 13.98 -7.11
CA ALA A 812 10.51 12.70 -6.49
C ALA A 812 10.18 11.52 -7.42
N MET A 813 9.04 11.56 -8.11
CA MET A 813 8.66 10.51 -9.07
C MET A 813 9.63 10.40 -10.25
N LEU A 814 10.09 11.52 -10.80
CA LEU A 814 11.07 11.52 -11.90
C LEU A 814 12.40 10.88 -11.46
N ILE A 815 12.91 11.25 -10.29
CA ILE A 815 14.15 10.69 -9.75
C ILE A 815 14.03 9.17 -9.57
N VAL A 816 12.93 8.70 -8.95
CA VAL A 816 12.69 7.27 -8.73
C VAL A 816 12.52 6.52 -10.06
N GLY A 817 11.73 7.06 -10.99
CA GLY A 817 11.45 6.41 -12.27
C GLY A 817 12.68 6.28 -13.16
N MET A 818 13.55 7.30 -13.17
CA MET A 818 14.82 7.25 -13.88
C MET A 818 15.81 6.25 -13.24
N ALA A 819 15.90 6.23 -11.90
CA ALA A 819 16.81 5.33 -11.19
C ALA A 819 16.42 3.84 -11.32
N LEU A 820 15.12 3.56 -11.43
CA LEU A 820 14.58 2.19 -11.53
C LEU A 820 14.21 1.77 -12.95
N ASP A 821 14.45 2.62 -13.94
CA ASP A 821 14.06 2.40 -15.33
C ASP A 821 12.55 2.06 -15.49
N CYS A 822 11.67 2.68 -14.69
CA CYS A 822 10.25 2.35 -14.61
C CYS A 822 9.33 3.58 -14.70
N SER A 823 8.02 3.32 -14.82
CA SER A 823 6.99 4.35 -14.69
C SER A 823 6.53 4.49 -13.25
N VAL A 824 6.38 5.73 -12.80
CA VAL A 824 5.98 6.07 -11.43
C VAL A 824 4.73 6.93 -11.44
N ALA A 825 3.77 6.58 -10.59
CA ALA A 825 2.60 7.41 -10.30
C ALA A 825 2.38 7.50 -8.79
N VAL A 826 1.94 8.65 -8.30
CA VAL A 826 1.45 8.79 -6.93
C VAL A 826 -0.06 9.02 -7.02
N ILE A 827 -0.83 8.14 -6.39
CA ILE A 827 -2.29 8.18 -6.38
C ILE A 827 -2.82 8.42 -4.97
N ARG A 828 -3.94 9.15 -4.88
CA ARG A 828 -4.67 9.40 -3.63
C ARG A 828 -5.84 8.41 -3.48
N ASP A 829 -6.44 8.35 -2.28
CA ASP A 829 -7.60 7.48 -2.03
C ASP A 829 -8.75 7.81 -3.00
N GLY A 830 -9.15 6.82 -3.81
CA GLY A 830 -10.20 6.93 -4.82
C GLY A 830 -9.80 7.57 -6.15
N GLU A 831 -8.52 7.88 -6.34
CA GLU A 831 -7.99 8.21 -7.66
C GLU A 831 -7.78 6.92 -8.46
N GLU A 832 -8.31 6.88 -9.69
CA GLU A 832 -8.09 5.75 -10.60
C GLU A 832 -6.70 5.84 -11.24
N LEU A 833 -5.99 4.72 -11.23
CA LEU A 833 -4.79 4.53 -12.05
C LEU A 833 -5.22 3.94 -13.41
N SER A 834 -5.40 4.79 -14.40
CA SER A 834 -5.65 4.35 -15.77
C SER A 834 -4.33 4.05 -16.46
N LEU A 835 -4.13 2.79 -16.87
CA LEU A 835 -3.04 2.38 -17.74
C LEU A 835 -3.61 2.15 -19.14
N THR A 836 -3.25 3.01 -20.09
CA THR A 836 -3.77 2.98 -21.46
C THR A 836 -2.74 2.49 -22.47
N GLY A 837 -1.50 2.24 -22.04
CA GLY A 837 -0.35 2.17 -22.93
C GLY A 837 0.05 3.57 -23.34
N GLY A 838 1.31 3.94 -23.10
CA GLY A 838 1.78 5.31 -23.29
C GLY A 838 2.40 5.96 -22.05
N GLU A 839 2.53 5.19 -20.96
CA GLU A 839 3.07 5.65 -19.71
C GLU A 839 4.53 6.09 -19.89
N GLY A 840 4.82 7.32 -19.50
CA GLY A 840 6.18 7.86 -19.45
C GLY A 840 6.88 7.50 -18.14
N ILE A 841 7.95 8.20 -17.79
CA ILE A 841 8.70 7.98 -16.54
C ILE A 841 7.87 8.35 -15.32
N ALA A 842 7.15 9.47 -15.36
CA ALA A 842 6.37 9.95 -14.23
C ALA A 842 5.01 10.50 -14.67
N ARG A 843 3.95 10.11 -13.95
CA ARG A 843 2.62 10.70 -14.13
C ARG A 843 2.61 12.09 -13.51
N VAL A 844 2.21 13.10 -14.28
CA VAL A 844 2.02 14.46 -13.78
C VAL A 844 0.82 14.44 -12.82
N PRO A 845 1.00 14.86 -11.55
CA PRO A 845 -0.09 14.88 -10.57
C PRO A 845 -1.32 15.60 -11.12
N PRO A 846 -2.55 15.18 -10.73
CA PRO A 846 -3.81 15.71 -11.28
C PRO A 846 -4.17 17.12 -10.78
N VAL A 847 -3.20 18.02 -10.72
CA VAL A 847 -3.38 19.43 -10.34
C VAL A 847 -3.43 20.27 -11.62
N PRO A 848 -4.57 20.94 -11.92
CA PRO A 848 -4.76 21.64 -13.20
C PRO A 848 -3.63 22.59 -13.59
N ALA A 849 -3.16 23.41 -12.65
CA ALA A 849 -2.09 24.38 -12.92
C ALA A 849 -0.74 23.72 -13.23
N LEU A 850 -0.45 22.54 -12.66
CA LEU A 850 0.76 21.79 -13.00
C LEU A 850 0.61 21.09 -14.36
N ARG A 851 -0.57 20.53 -14.64
CA ARG A 851 -0.86 19.91 -15.95
C ARG A 851 -0.84 20.91 -17.09
N GLU A 852 -1.29 22.14 -16.84
CA GLU A 852 -1.16 23.25 -17.80
C GLU A 852 0.31 23.62 -18.02
N LEU A 853 1.10 23.71 -16.95
CA LEU A 853 2.53 24.01 -17.01
C LEU A 853 3.34 22.94 -17.77
N VAL A 854 3.05 21.66 -17.55
CA VAL A 854 3.75 20.54 -18.20
C VAL A 854 3.16 20.21 -19.57
N GLY A 855 1.86 20.44 -19.77
CA GLY A 855 1.14 20.22 -21.02
C GLY A 855 0.77 18.75 -21.33
N ARG A 856 1.04 17.80 -20.42
CA ARG A 856 0.85 16.36 -20.62
C ARG A 856 0.44 15.63 -19.34
N GLU A 857 -0.12 14.43 -19.47
CA GLU A 857 -0.42 13.56 -18.31
C GLU A 857 0.80 12.75 -17.86
N TRP A 858 1.67 12.33 -18.78
CA TRP A 858 2.89 11.60 -18.49
C TRP A 858 4.10 12.32 -19.09
N LEU A 859 5.19 12.39 -18.32
CA LEU A 859 6.47 12.89 -18.82
C LEU A 859 7.26 11.75 -19.46
N GLY A 860 7.64 11.95 -20.71
CA GLY A 860 8.44 11.01 -21.48
C GLY A 860 9.92 10.98 -21.09
N LEU A 861 10.63 10.00 -21.65
CA LEU A 861 12.07 9.80 -21.50
C LEU A 861 12.88 11.02 -21.98
N ASP A 862 12.50 11.64 -23.09
CA ASP A 862 13.26 12.76 -23.68
C ASP A 862 13.11 14.10 -22.91
N GLU A 863 12.12 14.18 -22.02
CA GLU A 863 11.77 15.37 -21.24
C GLU A 863 12.11 15.23 -19.75
N ALA A 864 12.13 14.00 -19.22
CA ALA A 864 12.32 13.73 -17.80
C ALA A 864 13.58 14.39 -17.23
N GLN A 865 14.74 14.21 -17.90
CA GLN A 865 16.00 14.80 -17.44
C GLN A 865 15.95 16.34 -17.45
N ARG A 866 15.25 16.95 -18.43
CA ARG A 866 15.09 18.42 -18.49
C ARG A 866 14.27 18.92 -17.32
N TRP A 867 13.17 18.24 -17.00
CA TRP A 867 12.32 18.57 -15.85
C TRP A 867 13.02 18.37 -14.52
N VAL A 868 13.80 17.29 -14.34
CA VAL A 868 14.63 17.10 -13.14
C VAL A 868 15.61 18.27 -12.98
N ARG A 869 16.36 18.62 -14.03
CA ARG A 869 17.32 19.74 -13.98
C ARG A 869 16.62 21.08 -13.72
N ALA A 870 15.50 21.35 -14.37
CA ALA A 870 14.75 22.58 -14.20
C ALA A 870 14.17 22.73 -12.79
N ILE A 871 13.55 21.68 -12.23
CA ILE A 871 13.00 21.72 -10.87
C ILE A 871 14.12 21.83 -9.83
N ALA A 872 15.24 21.10 -10.02
CA ALA A 872 16.42 21.19 -9.17
C ALA A 872 17.00 22.62 -9.16
N ALA A 873 17.16 23.21 -10.35
CA ALA A 873 17.62 24.59 -10.53
C ALA A 873 16.65 25.61 -9.90
N ALA A 874 15.34 25.45 -10.12
CA ALA A 874 14.32 26.29 -9.50
C ALA A 874 14.38 26.25 -7.97
N ALA A 875 14.65 25.08 -7.38
CA ALA A 875 14.80 24.95 -5.94
C ALA A 875 16.04 25.66 -5.39
N GLN A 876 17.16 25.70 -6.13
CA GLN A 876 18.34 26.48 -5.73
C GLN A 876 18.12 27.99 -5.86
N VAL A 877 17.40 28.41 -6.91
CA VAL A 877 17.08 29.83 -7.16
C VAL A 877 16.06 30.38 -6.16
N ALA A 878 15.11 29.55 -5.71
CA ALA A 878 14.03 29.96 -4.81
C ALA A 878 14.51 30.66 -3.53
N TYR A 879 15.64 30.23 -2.97
CA TYR A 879 16.22 30.82 -1.76
C TYR A 879 16.77 32.23 -1.98
N VAL A 880 17.34 32.51 -3.15
CA VAL A 880 18.01 33.80 -3.41
C VAL A 880 17.07 34.84 -4.00
N ALA A 881 16.08 34.40 -4.77
CA ALA A 881 15.08 35.29 -5.36
C ALA A 881 13.94 35.68 -4.38
N ASP A 882 13.96 35.19 -3.14
CA ASP A 882 13.01 35.51 -2.08
C ASP A 882 11.54 35.41 -2.57
N TYR A 883 11.23 34.28 -3.21
CA TYR A 883 9.85 33.94 -3.57
C TYR A 883 9.10 33.42 -2.33
N PRO A 884 7.78 33.67 -2.21
CA PRO A 884 7.00 33.15 -1.10
C PRO A 884 7.12 31.63 -0.99
N GLU A 885 7.50 31.12 0.19
CA GLU A 885 7.74 29.67 0.42
C GLU A 885 6.58 28.79 -0.05
N ARG A 886 5.34 29.29 0.09
CA ARG A 886 4.11 28.58 -0.30
C ARG A 886 4.02 28.28 -1.81
N SER A 887 4.67 29.04 -2.69
CA SER A 887 4.48 28.90 -4.14
C SER A 887 5.74 29.21 -4.96
N ASN A 888 6.91 29.11 -4.34
CA ASN A 888 8.18 29.50 -4.94
C ASN A 888 8.53 28.72 -6.23
N LEU A 889 8.47 27.39 -6.23
CA LEU A 889 8.83 26.59 -7.41
C LEU A 889 7.88 26.89 -8.57
N TYR A 890 6.57 26.95 -8.29
CA TYR A 890 5.59 27.26 -9.33
C TYR A 890 5.81 28.64 -9.95
N GLN A 891 6.09 29.68 -9.15
CA GLN A 891 6.32 31.03 -9.69
C GLN A 891 7.58 31.11 -10.56
N ILE A 892 8.62 30.34 -10.22
CA ILE A 892 9.85 30.28 -11.02
C ILE A 892 9.60 29.54 -12.32
N LEU A 893 9.00 28.35 -12.25
CA LEU A 893 8.76 27.51 -13.43
C LEU A 893 7.67 28.04 -14.37
N SER A 894 6.77 28.91 -13.88
CA SER A 894 5.79 29.63 -14.71
C SER A 894 6.24 31.04 -15.10
N SER A 895 7.50 31.40 -14.85
CA SER A 895 8.01 32.72 -15.23
C SER A 895 8.09 32.87 -16.76
N PRO A 896 7.70 34.01 -17.34
CA PRO A 896 7.67 34.19 -18.79
C PRO A 896 9.04 34.04 -19.46
N THR A 897 10.11 34.49 -18.80
CA THR A 897 11.48 34.33 -19.31
C THR A 897 12.47 34.17 -18.16
N PRO A 898 13.66 33.58 -18.39
CA PRO A 898 14.72 33.52 -17.39
C PRO A 898 15.15 34.91 -16.88
N GLY A 899 15.02 35.95 -17.72
CA GLY A 899 15.34 37.34 -17.35
C GLY A 899 14.46 37.89 -16.23
N HIS A 900 13.19 37.46 -16.12
CA HIS A 900 12.33 37.87 -15.01
C HIS A 900 12.83 37.34 -13.67
N ILE A 901 13.30 36.09 -13.67
CA ILE A 901 13.88 35.44 -12.49
C ILE A 901 15.19 36.14 -12.12
N LEU A 902 16.07 36.36 -13.10
CA LEU A 902 17.34 37.07 -12.91
C LEU A 902 17.13 38.45 -12.29
N ARG A 903 16.17 39.23 -12.82
CA ARG A 903 15.86 40.57 -12.30
C ARG A 903 15.45 40.54 -10.84
N ARG A 904 14.73 39.50 -10.42
CA ARG A 904 14.32 39.35 -9.03
C ARG A 904 15.49 39.00 -8.12
N ILE A 905 16.41 38.15 -8.57
CA ILE A 905 17.67 37.87 -7.86
C ILE A 905 18.47 39.16 -7.68
N GLU A 906 18.63 39.96 -8.74
CA GLU A 906 19.30 41.27 -8.68
C GLU A 906 18.66 42.20 -7.64
N MET A 907 17.32 42.32 -7.65
CA MET A 907 16.58 43.19 -6.73
C MET A 907 16.71 42.79 -5.25
N LYS A 908 17.00 41.51 -4.99
CA LYS A 908 17.14 40.97 -3.63
C LYS A 908 18.58 40.90 -3.15
N SER A 909 19.54 40.98 -4.07
CA SER A 909 20.96 41.11 -3.74
C SER A 909 21.26 42.52 -3.23
N GLU A 910 21.83 42.64 -2.03
CA GLU A 910 22.23 43.95 -1.46
C GLU A 910 23.25 44.69 -2.33
N SER A 911 24.05 43.95 -3.12
CA SER A 911 25.07 44.48 -4.02
C SER A 911 24.61 44.62 -5.47
N GLY A 912 23.43 44.10 -5.81
CA GLY A 912 22.96 43.92 -7.19
C GLY A 912 23.75 42.88 -8.00
N TYR A 913 24.77 42.24 -7.42
CA TYR A 913 25.57 41.20 -8.06
C TYR A 913 24.84 39.85 -8.04
N VAL A 914 24.90 39.14 -9.17
CA VAL A 914 24.39 37.76 -9.32
C VAL A 914 25.54 36.81 -9.61
N PRO A 915 25.82 35.83 -8.73
CA PRO A 915 26.86 34.83 -8.96
C PRO A 915 26.69 34.02 -10.26
N PRO A 916 27.79 33.69 -10.98
CA PRO A 916 27.75 32.93 -12.24
C PRO A 916 26.99 31.60 -12.18
N VAL A 917 26.98 30.92 -11.03
CA VAL A 917 26.27 29.65 -10.83
C VAL A 917 24.76 29.75 -11.09
N TYR A 918 24.15 30.94 -10.85
CA TYR A 918 22.73 31.11 -11.12
C TYR A 918 22.42 31.20 -12.62
N PHE A 919 23.38 31.56 -13.47
CA PHE A 919 23.17 31.54 -14.92
C PHE A 919 23.04 30.10 -15.44
N SER A 920 23.82 29.14 -14.92
CA SER A 920 23.62 27.72 -15.26
C SER A 920 22.26 27.19 -14.82
N TYR A 921 21.77 27.63 -13.65
CA TYR A 921 20.42 27.28 -13.20
C TYR A 921 19.34 27.90 -14.08
N LEU A 922 19.51 29.15 -14.51
CA LEU A 922 18.57 29.82 -15.42
C LEU A 922 18.53 29.16 -16.81
N GLU A 923 19.66 28.69 -17.35
CA GLU A 923 19.68 27.92 -18.60
C GLU A 923 18.97 26.57 -18.44
N ALA A 924 19.14 25.87 -17.31
CA ALA A 924 18.39 24.65 -17.04
C ALA A 924 16.88 24.89 -16.93
N ILE A 925 16.45 25.99 -16.29
CA ILE A 925 15.04 26.37 -16.19
C ILE A 925 14.47 26.71 -17.58
N LYS A 926 15.23 27.43 -18.40
CA LYS A 926 14.85 27.82 -19.77
C LYS A 926 14.48 26.64 -20.67
N GLU A 927 15.06 25.46 -20.44
CA GLU A 927 14.73 24.25 -21.23
C GLU A 927 13.25 23.82 -21.12
N VAL A 928 12.55 24.23 -20.06
CA VAL A 928 11.14 23.88 -19.82
C VAL A 928 10.20 25.09 -19.79
N LEU A 929 10.73 26.31 -19.95
CA LEU A 929 9.90 27.50 -20.13
C LEU A 929 9.34 27.51 -21.56
N SER A 930 8.06 27.86 -21.68
CA SER A 930 7.32 27.88 -22.95
C SER A 930 7.69 29.05 -23.84
#